data_AF-A0A7W7D6I7-F1
#
_entry.id   AF-A0A7W7D6I7-F1
#
_cell.length_a   1.000
_cell.length_b   1.000
_cell.length_c   1.000
_cell.angle_alpha   90.00
_cell.angle_beta   90.00
_cell.angle_gamma   90.00
#
_symmetry.space_group_name_H-M   'P 1'
#
loop_
_entity.id
_entity.type
_entity.pdbx_description
1 polymer ?
#
loop_
_entity_poly.entity_id
_entity_poly.type
_entity_poly.pdbx_seq_one_letter_code
_entity_poly.pdbx_strand_id
1 'polypeptide(L)'
;MTVETLIVLDLLAGVAATAGWLGAGATAARRAGVALALAAVALVATLARCATTFGLAGAGWWFAQEKITLTLPIAVAAALAAGSIAGPRLLATVRGRRPSPAPDAAVLVPLFGAGYAAAAGPAVTLLAGYPATASTVLVTLALVAGAVLTTWRVVAGSLPGARAATATVLAAAVAGTGLAFVPAETTDAGGGTAASLSHHGATSLADELTASPSHDGMAASLSRGGAAARGAQDGHTSGRSPVSADAVAEVPVTSLRGPSTPEPGGTVRRYDLAARTATIRLASGKQVEAWTFNGRVPGPPITAVQGDLIEVRLRNDDIASGVTLHWHGYDVPSGEDGVPGLTQDAVMPGQEFVYRFRALQAGTYWYHTHEVSDLGVRMGLYGTLIVSPRPTGEAATGTPGATDKKDPSGATMSSQAGASGELDLVLPVHTFAGTTVLGDQDRPIERAAEPGAPVRLRLINTDNTPRRFALTGTTYQVAAIDGRNLNQPGPLDRALLRLPAGGRYDLVFPMPSATVVLLVDGRPGLRLGPGATPGAAMSVADTSGWPEFDPLTYGRPAATPFTASSRFDRDFDLVLDRGLAITDGRPAYAHTANGRAFPSIPTETVREGDLVRLTVVNRSRETHPWHLHGHTVLVLSRDGRRPAGAPLWLDTFDVQPGQVWEVAFRAGNPGLWMNHCHNLSHADLGMALHLAYDGVTSPFHGAHGG
;
A
#
# COMPACT_ATOMS: atom_id res chain seq x y z
N MET A 1 -5.47 -19.41 -11.54
CA MET A 1 -5.71 -18.02 -11.94
C MET A 1 -5.50 -17.15 -10.72
N THR A 2 -4.71 -16.08 -10.80
CA THR A 2 -4.49 -15.18 -9.66
C THR A 2 -5.69 -14.25 -9.45
N VAL A 3 -5.83 -13.67 -8.26
CA VAL A 3 -6.88 -12.69 -7.96
C VAL A 3 -6.72 -11.45 -8.86
N GLU A 4 -5.49 -11.00 -9.10
CA GLU A 4 -5.19 -9.95 -10.09
C GLU A 4 -5.78 -10.26 -11.47
N THR A 5 -5.56 -11.49 -11.97
CA THR A 5 -6.10 -11.91 -13.27
C THR A 5 -7.62 -11.88 -13.25
N LEU A 6 -8.26 -12.31 -12.16
CA LEU A 6 -9.72 -12.23 -11.99
C LEU A 6 -10.23 -10.78 -11.99
N ILE A 7 -9.52 -9.85 -11.34
CA ILE A 7 -9.85 -8.41 -11.36
C ILE A 7 -9.83 -7.88 -12.79
N VAL A 8 -8.79 -8.21 -13.57
CA VAL A 8 -8.66 -7.80 -14.97
C VAL A 8 -9.79 -8.40 -15.83
N LEU A 9 -10.07 -9.70 -15.68
CA LEU A 9 -11.13 -10.37 -16.42
C LEU A 9 -12.52 -9.81 -16.09
N ASP A 10 -12.80 -9.50 -14.82
CA ASP A 10 -14.06 -8.87 -14.42
C ASP A 10 -14.27 -7.51 -15.10
N LEU A 11 -13.22 -6.69 -15.13
CA LEU A 11 -13.23 -5.38 -15.79
C LEU A 11 -13.41 -5.52 -17.31
N LEU A 12 -12.70 -6.46 -17.95
CA LEU A 12 -12.86 -6.73 -19.38
C LEU A 12 -14.27 -7.24 -19.71
N ALA A 13 -14.84 -8.12 -18.88
CA ALA A 13 -16.22 -8.59 -19.04
C ALA A 13 -17.22 -7.43 -18.91
N GLY A 14 -17.00 -6.50 -17.96
CA GLY A 14 -17.80 -5.29 -17.81
C GLY A 14 -17.73 -4.35 -19.02
N VAL A 15 -16.53 -4.13 -19.57
CA VAL A 15 -16.34 -3.32 -20.78
C VAL A 15 -16.97 -4.00 -22.00
N ALA A 16 -16.81 -5.31 -22.16
CA ALA A 16 -17.40 -6.07 -23.25
C ALA A 16 -18.94 -6.06 -23.19
N ALA A 17 -19.53 -6.24 -22.01
CA ALA A 17 -20.97 -6.13 -21.80
C ALA A 17 -21.49 -4.72 -22.17
N THR A 18 -20.77 -3.69 -21.75
CA THR A 18 -21.08 -2.29 -22.07
C THR A 18 -21.07 -2.05 -23.58
N ALA A 19 -19.98 -2.42 -24.26
CA ALA A 19 -19.84 -2.25 -25.69
C ALA A 19 -20.89 -3.04 -26.49
N GLY A 20 -21.19 -4.28 -26.07
CA GLY A 20 -22.20 -5.12 -26.70
C GLY A 20 -23.61 -4.52 -26.60
N TRP A 21 -24.02 -4.07 -25.42
CA TRP A 21 -25.35 -3.47 -25.22
C TRP A 21 -25.52 -2.13 -25.96
N LEU A 22 -24.52 -1.23 -25.87
CA LEU A 22 -24.56 0.04 -26.59
C LEU A 22 -24.53 -0.16 -28.11
N GLY A 23 -23.71 -1.10 -28.60
CA GLY A 23 -23.65 -1.47 -30.01
C GLY A 23 -24.95 -2.09 -30.52
N ALA A 24 -25.62 -2.92 -29.70
CA ALA A 24 -26.94 -3.46 -30.01
C ALA A 24 -27.97 -2.33 -30.15
N GLY A 25 -27.99 -1.37 -29.21
CA GLY A 25 -28.85 -0.19 -29.30
C GLY A 25 -28.59 0.64 -30.57
N ALA A 26 -27.33 0.93 -30.89
CA ALA A 26 -26.94 1.74 -32.05
C ALA A 26 -27.30 1.10 -33.40
N THR A 27 -27.31 -0.24 -33.47
CA THR A 27 -27.57 -0.98 -34.71
C THR A 27 -29.02 -1.43 -34.87
N ALA A 28 -29.81 -1.49 -33.79
CA ALA A 28 -31.15 -2.05 -33.77
C ALA A 28 -32.10 -1.45 -34.81
N ALA A 29 -32.01 -0.14 -35.09
CA ALA A 29 -32.88 0.54 -36.04
C ALA A 29 -32.57 0.23 -37.52
N ARG A 30 -31.32 -0.17 -37.84
CA ARG A 30 -30.86 -0.34 -39.24
C ARG A 30 -30.48 -1.78 -39.58
N ARG A 31 -30.04 -2.57 -38.59
CA ARG A 31 -29.46 -3.91 -38.76
C ARG A 31 -29.87 -4.81 -37.60
N ALA A 32 -31.14 -5.20 -37.55
CA ALA A 32 -31.71 -5.99 -36.44
C ALA A 32 -30.97 -7.31 -36.16
N GLY A 33 -30.44 -7.98 -37.19
CA GLY A 33 -29.64 -9.21 -37.02
C GLY A 33 -28.31 -8.95 -36.31
N VAL A 34 -27.63 -7.86 -36.64
CA VAL A 34 -26.38 -7.43 -35.96
C VAL A 34 -26.69 -7.03 -34.52
N ALA A 35 -27.78 -6.29 -34.30
CA ALA A 35 -28.19 -5.89 -32.96
C ALA A 35 -28.50 -7.09 -32.05
N LEU A 36 -29.19 -8.11 -32.59
CA LEU A 36 -29.48 -9.34 -31.86
C LEU A 36 -28.20 -10.10 -31.51
N ALA A 37 -27.24 -10.18 -32.45
CA ALA A 37 -25.95 -10.82 -32.20
C ALA A 37 -25.14 -10.09 -31.12
N LEU A 38 -25.08 -8.75 -31.19
CA LEU A 38 -24.39 -7.93 -30.18
C LEU A 38 -25.05 -8.04 -28.81
N ALA A 39 -26.39 -8.08 -28.74
CA ALA A 39 -27.11 -8.31 -27.49
C ALA A 39 -26.82 -9.70 -26.90
N ALA A 40 -26.71 -10.74 -27.74
CA ALA A 40 -26.33 -12.08 -27.29
C ALA A 40 -24.89 -12.09 -26.74
N VAL A 41 -23.94 -11.44 -27.41
CA VAL A 41 -22.57 -11.27 -26.90
C VAL A 41 -22.56 -10.51 -25.57
N ALA A 42 -23.37 -9.46 -25.44
CA ALA A 42 -23.48 -8.69 -24.21
C ALA A 42 -24.04 -9.51 -23.04
N LEU A 43 -25.01 -10.39 -23.29
CA LEU A 43 -25.53 -11.34 -22.30
C LEU A 43 -24.46 -12.32 -21.84
N VAL A 44 -23.69 -12.89 -22.78
CA VAL A 44 -22.57 -13.78 -22.44
C VAL A 44 -21.52 -13.04 -21.61
N ALA A 45 -21.17 -11.80 -21.98
CA ALA A 45 -20.24 -10.98 -21.20
C ALA A 45 -20.78 -10.64 -19.80
N THR A 46 -22.10 -10.42 -19.66
CA THR A 46 -22.75 -10.20 -18.37
C THR A 46 -22.67 -11.45 -17.48
N LEU A 47 -22.93 -12.64 -18.05
CA LEU A 47 -22.78 -13.92 -17.34
C LEU A 47 -21.32 -14.19 -16.95
N ALA A 48 -20.37 -13.90 -17.85
CA ALA A 48 -18.95 -13.99 -17.55
C ALA A 48 -18.60 -13.09 -16.36
N ARG A 49 -19.15 -11.87 -16.33
CA ARG A 49 -18.97 -10.94 -15.21
C ARG A 49 -19.56 -11.45 -13.89
N CYS A 50 -20.73 -12.09 -13.92
CA CYS A 50 -21.26 -12.78 -12.73
C CYS A 50 -20.24 -13.81 -12.22
N ALA A 51 -19.73 -14.67 -13.10
CA ALA A 51 -18.77 -15.71 -12.73
C ALA A 51 -17.46 -15.14 -12.16
N THR A 52 -16.89 -14.10 -12.78
CA THR A 52 -15.69 -13.43 -12.26
C THR A 52 -15.94 -12.75 -10.92
N THR A 53 -17.09 -12.10 -10.74
CA THR A 53 -17.48 -11.49 -9.45
C THR A 53 -17.60 -12.54 -8.34
N PHE A 54 -18.19 -13.71 -8.61
CA PHE A 54 -18.22 -14.81 -7.62
C PHE A 54 -16.82 -15.37 -7.34
N GLY A 55 -15.95 -15.46 -8.35
CA GLY A 55 -14.55 -15.82 -8.16
C GLY A 55 -13.81 -14.83 -7.24
N LEU A 56 -14.02 -13.53 -7.43
CA LEU A 56 -13.48 -12.48 -6.56
C LEU A 56 -14.03 -12.58 -5.13
N ALA A 57 -15.33 -12.85 -4.97
CA ALA A 57 -15.94 -13.04 -3.66
C ALA A 57 -15.33 -14.23 -2.90
N GLY A 58 -14.98 -15.30 -3.62
CA GLY A 58 -14.26 -16.46 -3.06
C GLY A 58 -12.83 -16.15 -2.62
N ALA A 59 -12.19 -15.13 -3.20
CA ALA A 59 -10.89 -14.63 -2.77
C ALA A 59 -10.98 -13.64 -1.58
N GLY A 60 -12.17 -13.09 -1.32
CA GLY A 60 -12.45 -12.20 -0.20
C GLY A 60 -13.55 -11.21 -0.53
N TRP A 61 -14.42 -10.92 0.44
CA TRP A 61 -15.54 -9.99 0.28
C TRP A 61 -15.09 -8.61 -0.20
N TRP A 62 -13.91 -8.17 0.26
CA TRP A 62 -13.29 -6.91 -0.12
C TRP A 62 -13.24 -6.72 -1.62
N PHE A 63 -12.91 -7.76 -2.42
CA PHE A 63 -12.74 -7.66 -3.89
C PHE A 63 -14.06 -7.60 -4.67
N ALA A 64 -15.18 -7.91 -4.02
CA ALA A 64 -16.48 -8.07 -4.68
C ALA A 64 -17.58 -7.18 -4.10
N GLN A 65 -17.33 -6.45 -3.00
CA GLN A 65 -18.34 -5.70 -2.26
C GLN A 65 -19.15 -4.74 -3.15
N GLU A 66 -18.51 -3.87 -3.92
CA GLU A 66 -19.19 -2.92 -4.82
C GLU A 66 -19.85 -3.62 -6.02
N LYS A 67 -19.30 -4.77 -6.41
CA LYS A 67 -19.84 -5.58 -7.50
C LYS A 67 -21.16 -6.22 -7.10
N ILE A 68 -21.18 -6.87 -5.95
CA ILE A 68 -22.36 -7.61 -5.45
C ILE A 68 -23.44 -6.66 -4.94
N THR A 69 -23.07 -5.59 -4.23
CA THR A 69 -24.06 -4.70 -3.59
C THR A 69 -24.69 -3.69 -4.55
N LEU A 70 -23.98 -3.33 -5.62
CA LEU A 70 -24.41 -2.24 -6.51
C LEU A 70 -24.38 -2.65 -7.98
N THR A 71 -23.19 -2.95 -8.52
CA THR A 71 -23.03 -2.90 -9.99
C THR A 71 -23.54 -4.14 -10.72
N LEU A 72 -23.51 -5.32 -10.10
CA LEU A 72 -24.04 -6.55 -10.67
C LEU A 72 -25.58 -6.60 -10.63
N PRO A 73 -26.27 -6.28 -9.52
CA PRO A 73 -27.74 -6.24 -9.50
C PRO A 73 -28.33 -5.33 -10.57
N ILE A 74 -27.80 -4.11 -10.73
CA ILE A 74 -28.30 -3.17 -11.74
C ILE A 74 -28.04 -3.66 -13.17
N ALA A 75 -26.87 -4.25 -13.44
CA ALA A 75 -26.51 -4.75 -14.76
C ALA A 75 -27.35 -5.96 -15.15
N VAL A 76 -27.54 -6.91 -14.23
CA VAL A 76 -28.35 -8.11 -14.47
C VAL A 76 -29.82 -7.75 -14.65
N ALA A 77 -30.38 -6.88 -13.79
CA ALA A 77 -31.76 -6.44 -13.93
C ALA A 77 -32.02 -5.73 -15.27
N ALA A 78 -31.11 -4.83 -15.69
CA ALA A 78 -31.22 -4.14 -16.96
C ALA A 78 -31.04 -5.08 -18.16
N ALA A 79 -30.12 -6.06 -18.08
CA ALA A 79 -29.94 -7.08 -19.11
C ALA A 79 -31.18 -7.97 -19.28
N LEU A 80 -31.82 -8.37 -18.17
CA LEU A 80 -33.07 -9.15 -18.20
C LEU A 80 -34.22 -8.32 -18.79
N ALA A 81 -34.33 -7.04 -18.44
CA ALA A 81 -35.31 -6.13 -19.03
C ALA A 81 -35.07 -5.96 -20.55
N ALA A 82 -33.82 -5.76 -20.97
CA ALA A 82 -33.47 -5.68 -22.38
C ALA A 82 -33.77 -6.97 -23.15
N GLY A 83 -33.40 -8.13 -22.58
CA GLY A 83 -33.67 -9.44 -23.16
C GLY A 83 -35.16 -9.73 -23.31
N SER A 84 -35.97 -9.42 -22.29
CA SER A 84 -37.42 -9.69 -22.29
C SER A 84 -38.23 -8.70 -23.13
N ILE A 85 -37.83 -7.43 -23.19
CA ILE A 85 -38.58 -6.39 -23.92
C ILE A 85 -38.07 -6.27 -25.37
N ALA A 86 -36.76 -6.06 -25.57
CA ALA A 86 -36.20 -5.81 -26.90
C ALA A 86 -35.94 -7.12 -27.68
N GLY A 87 -35.55 -8.20 -26.99
CA GLY A 87 -35.19 -9.48 -27.61
C GLY A 87 -36.28 -10.07 -28.53
N PRO A 88 -37.53 -10.30 -28.05
CA PRO A 88 -38.60 -10.83 -28.87
C PRO A 88 -38.93 -9.94 -30.09
N ARG A 89 -38.81 -8.61 -29.92
CA ARG A 89 -39.07 -7.63 -30.98
C ARG A 89 -38.00 -7.69 -32.06
N LEU A 90 -36.72 -7.74 -31.68
CA LEU A 90 -35.60 -7.92 -32.62
C LEU A 90 -35.71 -9.25 -33.37
N LEU A 91 -36.02 -10.33 -32.66
CA LEU A 91 -36.19 -11.65 -33.26
C LEU A 91 -37.36 -11.70 -34.25
N ALA A 92 -38.47 -11.03 -33.94
CA ALA A 92 -39.60 -10.91 -34.85
C ALA A 92 -39.23 -10.14 -36.14
N THR A 93 -38.47 -9.05 -36.01
CA THR A 93 -37.96 -8.29 -37.17
C THR A 93 -37.01 -9.13 -38.02
N VAL A 94 -36.06 -9.85 -37.40
CA VAL A 94 -35.11 -10.75 -38.11
C VAL A 94 -35.84 -11.88 -38.84
N ARG A 95 -36.94 -12.40 -38.27
CA ARG A 95 -37.76 -13.46 -38.88
C ARG A 95 -38.75 -12.94 -39.93
N GLY A 96 -38.72 -11.65 -40.27
CA GLY A 96 -39.66 -11.03 -41.23
C GLY A 96 -41.10 -10.94 -40.72
N ARG A 97 -41.34 -11.17 -39.42
CA ARG A 97 -42.68 -11.13 -38.79
C ARG A 97 -43.11 -9.73 -38.39
N ARG A 98 -42.20 -8.76 -38.40
CA ARG A 98 -42.45 -7.35 -38.14
C ARG A 98 -41.73 -6.54 -39.22
N PRO A 99 -42.41 -5.62 -39.93
CA PRO A 99 -41.72 -4.72 -40.85
C PRO A 99 -40.70 -3.87 -40.05
N SER A 100 -39.55 -3.55 -40.64
CA SER A 100 -38.66 -2.53 -40.09
C SER A 100 -39.24 -1.14 -40.39
N PRO A 101 -39.71 -0.41 -39.37
CA PRO A 101 -39.46 1.03 -39.45
C PRO A 101 -39.05 1.63 -38.11
N ALA A 102 -38.20 2.67 -38.20
CA ALA A 102 -37.97 3.75 -37.22
C ALA A 102 -37.59 3.32 -35.78
N PRO A 103 -36.97 4.21 -34.98
CA PRO A 103 -36.50 3.84 -33.64
C PRO A 103 -37.66 3.55 -32.67
N ASP A 104 -38.10 2.30 -32.57
CA ASP A 104 -39.08 1.88 -31.56
C ASP A 104 -38.44 2.01 -30.17
N ALA A 105 -38.95 2.94 -29.35
CA ALA A 105 -38.47 3.20 -28.00
C ALA A 105 -38.45 1.92 -27.14
N ALA A 106 -39.39 0.99 -27.39
CA ALA A 106 -39.46 -0.30 -26.69
C ALA A 106 -38.28 -1.24 -27.03
N VAL A 107 -37.50 -0.95 -28.07
CA VAL A 107 -36.27 -1.68 -28.41
C VAL A 107 -35.05 -0.89 -27.96
N LEU A 108 -34.98 0.41 -28.29
CA LEU A 108 -33.77 1.19 -28.05
C LEU A 108 -33.52 1.49 -26.57
N VAL A 109 -34.56 1.89 -25.82
CA VAL A 109 -34.39 2.30 -24.42
C VAL A 109 -33.87 1.13 -23.56
N PRO A 110 -34.44 -0.10 -23.62
CA PRO A 110 -33.92 -1.21 -22.84
C PRO A 110 -32.48 -1.60 -23.20
N LEU A 111 -32.11 -1.58 -24.50
CA LEU A 111 -30.75 -1.91 -24.94
C LEU A 111 -29.72 -0.89 -24.44
N PHE A 112 -29.98 0.41 -24.63
CA PHE A 112 -29.10 1.45 -24.11
C PHE A 112 -29.08 1.48 -22.58
N GLY A 113 -30.21 1.24 -21.92
CA GLY A 113 -30.30 1.14 -20.47
C GLY A 113 -29.45 0.01 -19.90
N ALA A 114 -29.46 -1.16 -20.53
CA ALA A 114 -28.53 -2.25 -20.19
C ALA A 114 -27.07 -1.85 -20.41
N GLY A 115 -26.77 -1.06 -21.45
CA GLY A 115 -25.45 -0.50 -21.69
C GLY A 115 -24.99 0.46 -20.59
N TYR A 116 -25.84 1.38 -20.15
CA TYR A 116 -25.52 2.31 -19.06
C TYR A 116 -25.35 1.58 -17.72
N ALA A 117 -26.21 0.60 -17.42
CA ALA A 117 -26.10 -0.23 -16.22
C ALA A 117 -24.84 -1.11 -16.24
N ALA A 118 -24.45 -1.66 -17.40
CA ALA A 118 -23.19 -2.38 -17.55
C ALA A 118 -21.98 -1.46 -17.36
N ALA A 119 -22.03 -0.23 -17.90
CA ALA A 119 -20.97 0.77 -17.78
C ALA A 119 -20.73 1.24 -16.33
N ALA A 120 -21.77 1.24 -15.50
CA ALA A 120 -21.66 1.59 -14.08
C ALA A 120 -20.68 0.70 -13.33
N GLY A 121 -20.48 -0.55 -13.76
CA GLY A 121 -19.50 -1.46 -13.17
C GLY A 121 -18.07 -0.95 -13.22
N PRO A 122 -17.45 -0.90 -14.41
CA PRO A 122 -16.12 -0.35 -14.58
C PRO A 122 -16.00 1.08 -14.04
N ALA A 123 -17.03 1.92 -14.20
CA ALA A 123 -16.99 3.29 -13.70
C ALA A 123 -16.89 3.36 -12.16
N VAL A 124 -17.70 2.58 -11.43
CA VAL A 124 -17.62 2.53 -9.96
C VAL A 124 -16.28 1.95 -9.52
N THR A 125 -15.85 0.83 -10.10
CA THR A 125 -14.57 0.19 -9.73
C THR A 125 -13.36 1.11 -10.00
N LEU A 126 -13.38 1.93 -11.05
CA LEU A 126 -12.25 2.78 -11.42
C LEU A 126 -12.29 4.20 -10.84
N LEU A 127 -13.47 4.74 -10.49
CA LEU A 127 -13.57 6.15 -10.07
C LEU A 127 -13.93 6.30 -8.58
N ALA A 128 -14.77 5.40 -8.07
CA ALA A 128 -15.18 5.43 -6.67
C ALA A 128 -14.37 4.43 -5.83
N GLY A 129 -14.06 3.26 -6.38
CA GLY A 129 -13.34 2.21 -5.68
C GLY A 129 -14.12 1.62 -4.51
N TYR A 130 -13.40 1.13 -3.51
CA TYR A 130 -13.95 0.64 -2.24
C TYR A 130 -14.02 1.76 -1.18
N PRO A 131 -15.04 1.75 -0.28
CA PRO A 131 -16.22 0.89 -0.28
C PRO A 131 -17.38 1.49 -1.11
N ALA A 132 -18.34 0.65 -1.49
CA ALA A 132 -19.63 1.13 -1.97
C ALA A 132 -20.40 1.80 -0.81
N THR A 133 -20.36 3.13 -0.78
CA THR A 133 -21.11 3.95 0.19
C THR A 133 -22.50 4.29 -0.33
N ALA A 134 -23.38 4.79 0.56
CA ALA A 134 -24.69 5.32 0.17
C ALA A 134 -24.57 6.43 -0.90
N SER A 135 -23.52 7.26 -0.81
CA SER A 135 -23.22 8.28 -1.82
C SER A 135 -22.94 7.64 -3.19
N THR A 136 -22.00 6.69 -3.25
CA THR A 136 -21.64 5.99 -4.50
C THR A 136 -22.85 5.30 -5.13
N VAL A 137 -23.70 4.67 -4.31
CA VAL A 137 -24.95 4.04 -4.76
C VAL A 137 -25.91 5.06 -5.36
N LEU A 138 -26.22 6.14 -4.63
CA LEU A 138 -27.17 7.16 -5.08
C LEU A 138 -26.71 7.85 -6.37
N VAL A 139 -25.44 8.25 -6.44
CA VAL A 139 -24.86 8.89 -7.63
C VAL A 139 -24.91 7.93 -8.81
N THR A 140 -24.51 6.67 -8.63
CA THR A 140 -24.52 5.68 -9.71
C THR A 140 -25.93 5.42 -10.25
N LEU A 141 -26.90 5.21 -9.36
CA LEU A 141 -28.31 5.01 -9.74
C LEU A 141 -28.88 6.25 -10.45
N ALA A 142 -28.58 7.45 -9.96
CA ALA A 142 -29.00 8.70 -10.59
C ALA A 142 -28.40 8.87 -11.99
N LEU A 143 -27.12 8.57 -12.19
CA LEU A 143 -26.47 8.64 -13.50
C LEU A 143 -27.07 7.65 -14.49
N VAL A 144 -27.27 6.39 -14.09
CA VAL A 144 -27.89 5.36 -14.96
C VAL A 144 -29.33 5.75 -15.29
N ALA A 145 -30.14 6.10 -14.28
CA ALA A 145 -31.54 6.50 -14.49
C ALA A 145 -31.65 7.77 -15.35
N GLY A 146 -30.80 8.76 -15.13
CA GLY A 146 -30.72 9.99 -15.91
C GLY A 146 -30.39 9.73 -17.38
N ALA A 147 -29.42 8.85 -17.65
CA ALA A 147 -29.07 8.43 -19.00
C ALA A 147 -30.24 7.71 -19.70
N VAL A 148 -30.91 6.78 -19.01
CA VAL A 148 -32.11 6.09 -19.53
C VAL A 148 -33.24 7.08 -19.84
N LEU A 149 -33.55 8.00 -18.93
CA LEU A 149 -34.60 9.02 -19.12
C LEU A 149 -34.28 9.94 -20.30
N THR A 150 -33.00 10.30 -20.48
CA THR A 150 -32.55 11.14 -21.59
C THR A 150 -32.74 10.40 -22.91
N THR A 151 -32.31 9.14 -22.99
CA THR A 151 -32.50 8.30 -24.19
C THR A 151 -33.99 8.11 -24.50
N TRP A 152 -34.83 7.91 -23.49
CA TRP A 152 -36.27 7.83 -23.70
C TRP A 152 -36.83 9.12 -24.31
N ARG A 153 -36.48 10.29 -23.76
CA ARG A 153 -36.94 11.58 -24.27
C ARG A 153 -36.55 11.80 -25.73
N VAL A 154 -35.31 11.46 -26.08
CA VAL A 154 -34.79 11.60 -27.45
C VAL A 154 -35.53 10.68 -28.42
N VAL A 155 -35.82 9.44 -28.01
CA VAL A 155 -36.40 8.44 -28.91
C VAL A 155 -37.93 8.50 -28.99
N ALA A 156 -38.62 8.73 -27.87
CA ALA A 156 -40.09 8.69 -27.80
C ALA A 156 -40.77 10.07 -27.84
N GLY A 157 -40.01 11.16 -27.75
CA GLY A 157 -40.50 12.55 -27.81
C GLY A 157 -41.28 13.04 -26.58
N SER A 158 -42.05 12.19 -25.91
CA SER A 158 -42.73 12.52 -24.66
C SER A 158 -42.79 11.34 -23.70
N LEU A 159 -42.71 11.61 -22.39
CA LEU A 159 -42.84 10.59 -21.35
C LEU A 159 -43.79 11.13 -20.26
N PRO A 160 -44.93 10.46 -20.02
CA PRO A 160 -45.83 10.81 -18.92
C PRO A 160 -45.07 10.79 -17.59
N GLY A 161 -45.17 11.85 -16.79
CA GLY A 161 -44.45 11.94 -15.51
C GLY A 161 -42.96 12.29 -15.61
N ALA A 162 -42.44 12.67 -16.79
CA ALA A 162 -41.01 12.96 -16.98
C ALA A 162 -40.45 14.05 -16.06
N ARG A 163 -41.28 15.02 -15.64
CA ARG A 163 -40.87 16.06 -14.68
C ARG A 163 -40.61 15.48 -13.30
N ALA A 164 -41.49 14.61 -12.81
CA ALA A 164 -41.31 13.94 -11.52
C ALA A 164 -40.09 13.01 -11.55
N ALA A 165 -39.95 12.20 -12.60
CA ALA A 165 -38.81 11.29 -12.75
C ALA A 165 -37.47 12.05 -12.81
N THR A 166 -37.39 13.16 -13.55
CA THR A 166 -36.18 14.00 -13.56
C THR A 166 -35.93 14.67 -12.21
N ALA A 167 -36.96 15.15 -11.52
CA ALA A 167 -36.80 15.71 -10.19
C ALA A 167 -36.25 14.68 -9.19
N THR A 168 -36.73 13.44 -9.22
CA THR A 168 -36.21 12.34 -8.38
C THR A 168 -34.75 12.04 -8.69
N VAL A 169 -34.36 11.97 -9.97
CA VAL A 169 -32.96 11.73 -10.38
C VAL A 169 -32.04 12.86 -9.91
N LEU A 170 -32.46 14.11 -10.09
CA LEU A 170 -31.69 15.27 -9.62
C LEU A 170 -31.59 15.28 -8.10
N ALA A 171 -32.67 14.99 -7.38
CA ALA A 171 -32.66 14.90 -5.92
C ALA A 171 -31.71 13.81 -5.43
N ALA A 172 -31.73 12.63 -6.05
CA ALA A 172 -30.81 11.54 -5.72
C ALA A 172 -29.34 11.90 -6.01
N ALA A 173 -29.06 12.57 -7.14
CA ALA A 173 -27.72 13.06 -7.45
C ALA A 173 -27.23 14.08 -6.43
N VAL A 174 -28.05 15.09 -6.10
CA VAL A 174 -27.71 16.12 -5.10
C VAL A 174 -27.52 15.52 -3.71
N ALA A 175 -28.40 14.62 -3.28
CA ALA A 175 -28.27 13.94 -2.00
C ALA A 175 -27.01 13.06 -1.94
N GLY A 176 -26.74 12.31 -3.01
CA GLY A 176 -25.54 11.49 -3.15
C GLY A 176 -24.26 12.33 -3.08
N THR A 177 -24.18 13.42 -3.85
CA THR A 177 -23.04 14.34 -3.81
C THR A 177 -22.87 15.00 -2.44
N GLY A 178 -23.97 15.41 -1.80
CA GLY A 178 -23.92 15.97 -0.45
C GLY A 178 -23.34 14.99 0.57
N LEU A 179 -23.74 13.71 0.51
CA LEU A 179 -23.23 12.65 1.38
C LEU A 179 -21.76 12.30 1.13
N ALA A 180 -21.21 12.58 -0.06
CA ALA A 180 -19.80 12.31 -0.38
C ALA A 180 -18.82 13.15 0.44
N PHE A 181 -19.29 14.29 0.96
CA PHE A 181 -18.46 15.28 1.65
C PHE A 181 -18.82 15.45 3.13
N VAL A 182 -19.64 14.56 3.70
CA VAL A 182 -19.93 14.57 5.14
C VAL A 182 -18.76 13.92 5.90
N PRO A 183 -18.14 14.61 6.87
CA PRO A 183 -17.11 14.03 7.72
C PRO A 183 -17.66 12.82 8.49
N ALA A 184 -16.88 11.74 8.58
CA ALA A 184 -17.34 10.46 9.13
C ALA A 184 -17.54 10.45 10.66
N GLU A 185 -17.28 11.55 11.37
CA GLU A 185 -17.35 11.63 12.83
C GLU A 185 -18.76 11.34 13.41
N THR A 186 -19.80 11.30 12.58
CA THR A 186 -21.18 11.07 13.05
C THR A 186 -21.69 9.63 12.96
N THR A 187 -20.88 8.64 12.55
CA THR A 187 -21.36 7.24 12.41
C THR A 187 -20.75 6.21 13.34
N ASP A 188 -19.75 6.54 14.16
CA ASP A 188 -19.09 5.58 15.07
C ASP A 188 -19.73 5.50 16.48
N ALA A 189 -20.94 6.04 16.64
CA ALA A 189 -21.79 5.75 17.79
C ALA A 189 -22.83 4.69 17.43
N GLY A 190 -22.40 3.45 17.18
CA GLY A 190 -23.33 2.33 17.01
C GLY A 190 -22.73 1.11 16.32
N GLY A 191 -22.22 0.16 17.11
CA GLY A 191 -22.06 -1.21 16.64
C GLY A 191 -23.41 -1.83 16.22
N GLY A 192 -23.38 -2.64 15.16
CA GLY A 192 -24.50 -3.45 14.65
C GLY A 192 -25.12 -2.82 13.40
N THR A 193 -24.97 -3.33 12.18
CA THR A 193 -25.14 -4.72 11.76
C THR A 193 -24.23 -5.05 10.56
N ALA A 194 -22.97 -5.37 10.81
CA ALA A 194 -22.23 -6.28 9.93
C ALA A 194 -22.05 -7.55 10.77
N ALA A 195 -22.97 -8.49 10.61
CA ALA A 195 -22.84 -9.79 11.24
C ALA A 195 -21.48 -10.37 10.86
N SER A 196 -20.74 -10.78 11.90
CA SER A 196 -19.55 -11.61 11.81
C SER A 196 -19.83 -12.83 10.95
N LEU A 197 -19.51 -12.76 9.67
CA LEU A 197 -19.17 -13.92 8.86
C LEU A 197 -17.65 -14.04 8.83
N SER A 198 -17.08 -14.14 10.03
CA SER A 198 -15.75 -14.65 10.25
C SER A 198 -15.77 -16.16 10.00
N HIS A 199 -15.06 -16.58 8.96
CA HIS A 199 -14.43 -17.90 8.76
C HIS A 199 -14.81 -19.00 9.77
N HIS A 200 -15.86 -19.79 9.50
CA HIS A 200 -15.94 -21.23 9.82
C HIS A 200 -17.11 -21.89 9.08
N GLY A 201 -16.82 -23.00 8.38
CA GLY A 201 -17.81 -24.06 8.12
C GLY A 201 -18.57 -24.01 6.79
N ALA A 202 -17.91 -24.34 5.69
CA ALA A 202 -18.59 -24.87 4.51
C ALA A 202 -18.85 -26.38 4.69
N THR A 203 -19.90 -26.75 5.43
CA THR A 203 -20.53 -28.09 5.39
C THR A 203 -21.88 -28.06 6.12
N SER A 204 -22.88 -28.72 5.55
CA SER A 204 -24.24 -28.98 6.06
C SER A 204 -25.34 -27.97 5.66
N LEU A 205 -25.78 -28.08 4.42
CA LEU A 205 -27.15 -27.73 3.99
C LEU A 205 -27.91 -29.05 3.78
N ALA A 206 -28.39 -29.64 4.87
CA ALA A 206 -29.38 -30.73 4.86
C ALA A 206 -29.87 -30.99 6.29
N ASP A 207 -30.64 -30.06 6.86
CA ASP A 207 -31.73 -30.35 7.80
C ASP A 207 -32.32 -29.04 8.29
N GLU A 208 -33.49 -28.68 7.74
CA GLU A 208 -34.62 -28.03 8.42
C GLU A 208 -35.63 -27.57 7.35
N LEU A 209 -36.23 -28.58 6.71
CA LEU A 209 -37.58 -28.48 6.17
C LEU A 209 -38.50 -29.03 7.26
N THR A 210 -39.21 -28.15 7.98
CA THR A 210 -40.57 -28.40 8.52
C THR A 210 -40.99 -27.25 9.45
N ALA A 211 -41.82 -26.33 8.94
CA ALA A 211 -43.09 -25.91 9.57
C ALA A 211 -43.62 -24.64 8.89
N SER A 212 -44.83 -24.76 8.36
CA SER A 212 -45.65 -23.69 7.79
C SER A 212 -46.50 -22.98 8.86
N PRO A 213 -47.14 -21.84 8.54
CA PRO A 213 -47.38 -20.73 9.47
C PRO A 213 -48.82 -20.66 10.02
N SER A 214 -49.05 -19.76 10.99
CA SER A 214 -50.39 -19.21 11.26
C SER A 214 -50.33 -17.71 11.61
N HIS A 215 -51.46 -17.08 11.30
CA HIS A 215 -51.77 -15.66 11.12
C HIS A 215 -51.98 -14.85 12.42
N ASP A 216 -52.18 -13.54 12.20
CA ASP A 216 -52.79 -12.49 13.05
C ASP A 216 -51.76 -11.53 13.69
N GLY A 217 -51.86 -10.20 13.63
CA GLY A 217 -52.86 -9.28 13.10
C GLY A 217 -52.63 -7.89 13.73
N MET A 218 -52.92 -6.82 12.97
CA MET A 218 -53.17 -5.42 13.40
C MET A 218 -52.07 -4.64 14.14
N ALA A 219 -52.05 -3.31 14.19
CA ALA A 219 -52.48 -2.21 13.32
C ALA A 219 -51.91 -0.92 13.94
N ALA A 220 -51.61 0.04 13.05
CA ALA A 220 -51.34 1.46 13.21
C ALA A 220 -51.67 2.19 14.54
N SER A 221 -50.79 3.16 14.87
CA SER A 221 -51.18 4.43 15.51
C SER A 221 -50.25 5.56 15.04
N LEU A 222 -50.80 6.44 14.21
CA LEU A 222 -50.27 7.74 13.82
C LEU A 222 -50.65 8.80 14.86
N SER A 223 -49.74 9.73 15.16
CA SER A 223 -50.11 11.03 15.72
C SER A 223 -49.23 12.13 15.11
N ARG A 224 -49.91 13.11 14.51
CA ARG A 224 -49.40 14.36 13.93
C ARG A 224 -49.59 15.49 14.94
N GLY A 225 -48.69 16.47 14.88
CA GLY A 225 -48.86 17.86 15.36
C GLY A 225 -47.52 18.36 15.91
N GLY A 226 -46.87 19.41 15.42
CA GLY A 226 -47.31 20.54 14.61
C GLY A 226 -47.16 21.83 15.42
N ALA A 227 -46.21 22.67 15.00
CA ALA A 227 -46.04 24.11 15.25
C ALA A 227 -44.92 24.58 16.20
N ALA A 228 -44.28 25.63 15.72
CA ALA A 228 -43.07 26.32 16.16
C ALA A 228 -43.31 27.34 17.27
N ALA A 229 -42.25 27.67 18.03
CA ALA A 229 -41.75 29.05 18.18
C ALA A 229 -40.50 29.11 19.10
N ARG A 230 -39.76 30.20 18.90
CA ARG A 230 -38.42 30.59 19.39
C ARG A 230 -38.36 30.88 20.90
N GLY A 231 -37.14 30.78 21.47
CA GLY A 231 -36.60 31.78 22.40
C GLY A 231 -36.10 31.29 23.76
N ALA A 232 -34.88 31.74 24.11
CA ALA A 232 -34.23 31.80 25.44
C ALA A 232 -33.81 30.45 26.07
N GLN A 233 -32.50 30.16 26.19
CA GLN A 233 -31.63 30.54 27.32
C GLN A 233 -32.32 30.35 28.67
N ASP A 234 -32.03 29.24 29.35
CA ASP A 234 -31.68 29.20 30.77
C ASP A 234 -31.09 27.84 31.15
N GLY A 235 -30.11 27.90 32.05
CA GLY A 235 -29.32 26.76 32.48
C GLY A 235 -30.09 25.79 33.36
N HIS A 236 -29.84 24.51 33.14
CA HIS A 236 -30.11 23.47 34.12
C HIS A 236 -28.85 22.64 34.36
N THR A 237 -28.25 22.92 35.51
CA THR A 237 -27.33 22.04 36.22
C THR A 237 -28.05 20.73 36.54
N SER A 238 -27.71 19.65 35.85
CA SER A 238 -27.96 18.29 36.36
C SER A 238 -26.62 17.73 36.82
N GLY A 239 -26.45 17.68 38.14
CA GLY A 239 -25.33 17.02 38.79
C GLY A 239 -25.24 15.58 38.34
N ARG A 240 -24.23 15.29 37.53
CA ARG A 240 -23.69 13.95 37.35
C ARG A 240 -22.44 13.92 38.20
N SER A 241 -22.46 13.13 39.26
CA SER A 241 -21.24 12.79 40.01
C SER A 241 -20.14 12.43 39.01
N PRO A 242 -18.89 12.91 39.18
CA PRO A 242 -17.82 12.53 38.29
C PRO A 242 -17.61 11.03 38.53
N VAL A 243 -18.00 10.22 37.55
CA VAL A 243 -17.29 8.97 37.35
C VAL A 243 -15.90 9.44 36.97
N SER A 244 -14.94 9.33 37.89
CA SER A 244 -13.53 9.48 37.57
C SER A 244 -13.22 8.46 36.49
N ALA A 245 -13.32 8.88 35.23
CA ALA A 245 -12.49 8.33 34.20
C ALA A 245 -11.07 8.69 34.65
N ASP A 246 -10.26 7.68 34.95
CA ASP A 246 -8.83 7.88 35.15
C ASP A 246 -8.34 8.67 33.93
N ALA A 247 -8.06 9.96 34.13
CA ALA A 247 -7.54 10.80 33.08
C ALA A 247 -6.16 10.23 32.74
N VAL A 248 -6.05 9.56 31.60
CA VAL A 248 -4.76 9.12 31.07
C VAL A 248 -3.93 10.39 30.93
N ALA A 249 -2.85 10.48 31.70
CA ALA A 249 -1.98 11.64 31.65
C ALA A 249 -1.45 11.82 30.22
N GLU A 250 -1.66 12.99 29.63
CA GLU A 250 -1.18 13.26 28.28
C GLU A 250 0.36 13.28 28.25
N VAL A 251 0.94 12.51 27.31
CA VAL A 251 2.37 12.45 27.07
C VAL A 251 2.66 13.14 25.74
N PRO A 252 3.27 14.33 25.75
CA PRO A 252 3.61 14.99 24.49
C PRO A 252 4.72 14.22 23.79
N VAL A 253 4.62 14.03 22.47
CA VAL A 253 5.62 13.32 21.65
C VAL A 253 7.01 13.92 21.78
N THR A 254 7.11 15.22 22.06
CA THR A 254 8.37 15.93 22.31
C THR A 254 9.11 15.46 23.57
N SER A 255 8.43 14.75 24.48
CA SER A 255 9.05 14.12 25.65
C SER A 255 9.58 12.70 25.37
N LEU A 256 9.15 12.07 24.27
CA LEU A 256 9.55 10.73 23.85
C LEU A 256 10.88 10.77 23.07
N ARG A 257 11.92 11.29 23.73
CA ARG A 257 13.27 11.45 23.18
C ARG A 257 14.19 10.30 23.57
N GLY A 258 15.25 10.08 22.81
CA GLY A 258 16.25 9.07 23.18
C GLY A 258 17.10 9.44 24.39
N PRO A 259 17.72 8.43 25.02
CA PRO A 259 18.56 8.65 26.19
C PRO A 259 19.85 9.40 25.82
N SER A 260 20.48 10.02 26.82
CA SER A 260 21.75 10.74 26.65
C SER A 260 23.00 9.86 26.82
N THR A 261 22.83 8.58 27.15
CA THR A 261 23.93 7.65 27.41
C THR A 261 23.77 6.35 26.62
N PRO A 262 24.89 5.71 26.21
CA PRO A 262 24.85 4.38 25.60
C PRO A 262 24.45 3.30 26.62
N GLU A 263 24.20 2.08 26.13
CA GLU A 263 24.15 0.90 27.00
C GLU A 263 25.52 0.65 27.66
N PRO A 264 25.59 -0.09 28.79
CA PRO A 264 26.85 -0.49 29.39
C PRO A 264 27.83 -1.10 28.37
N GLY A 265 29.04 -0.54 28.29
CA GLY A 265 30.07 -0.94 27.34
C GLY A 265 29.86 -0.42 25.91
N GLY A 266 28.81 0.34 25.63
CA GLY A 266 28.64 1.10 24.40
C GLY A 266 29.34 2.45 24.44
N THR A 267 29.45 3.08 23.28
CA THR A 267 30.10 4.37 23.05
C THR A 267 29.14 5.35 22.38
N VAL A 268 29.40 6.64 22.48
CA VAL A 268 28.63 7.66 21.74
C VAL A 268 29.25 7.86 20.36
N ARG A 269 28.47 7.64 19.31
CA ARG A 269 28.85 7.88 17.91
C ARG A 269 28.14 9.11 17.38
N ARG A 270 28.93 10.13 17.00
CA ARG A 270 28.43 11.41 16.50
C ARG A 270 28.57 11.50 14.99
N TYR A 271 27.51 11.98 14.34
CA TYR A 271 27.48 12.23 12.90
C TYR A 271 26.90 13.61 12.63
N ASP A 272 27.52 14.33 11.69
CA ASP A 272 27.02 15.60 11.19
C ASP A 272 26.57 15.42 9.74
N LEU A 273 25.30 15.70 9.46
CA LEU A 273 24.69 15.65 8.13
C LEU A 273 24.19 17.04 7.74
N ALA A 274 24.74 17.58 6.66
CA ALA A 274 24.32 18.83 6.05
C ALA A 274 23.52 18.53 4.78
N ALA A 275 22.22 18.79 4.80
CA ALA A 275 21.35 18.70 3.64
C ALA A 275 21.57 19.89 2.71
N ARG A 276 21.90 19.63 1.44
CA ARG A 276 22.13 20.69 0.45
C ARG A 276 21.87 20.26 -0.98
N THR A 277 21.51 21.19 -1.84
CA THR A 277 21.54 21.02 -3.29
C THR A 277 22.98 20.85 -3.78
N ALA A 278 23.18 19.97 -4.78
CA ALA A 278 24.47 19.78 -5.42
C ALA A 278 24.32 19.21 -6.83
N THR A 279 25.32 19.42 -7.67
CA THR A 279 25.50 18.66 -8.92
C THR A 279 26.45 17.51 -8.65
N ILE A 280 25.98 16.26 -8.75
CA ILE A 280 26.80 15.07 -8.61
C ILE A 280 27.26 14.58 -9.99
N ARG A 281 28.50 14.09 -10.07
CA ARG A 281 29.05 13.45 -11.27
C ARG A 281 29.09 11.95 -11.04
N LEU A 282 28.26 11.21 -11.76
CA LEU A 282 28.24 9.74 -11.74
C LEU A 282 29.49 9.15 -12.42
N ALA A 283 29.75 7.86 -12.20
CA ALA A 283 30.90 7.16 -12.75
C ALA A 283 30.95 7.15 -14.30
N SER A 284 29.78 7.22 -14.96
CA SER A 284 29.69 7.41 -16.41
C SER A 284 30.18 8.78 -16.91
N GLY A 285 30.32 9.75 -16.01
CA GLY A 285 30.55 11.16 -16.32
C GLY A 285 29.26 11.98 -16.46
N LYS A 286 28.07 11.35 -16.39
CA LYS A 286 26.78 12.05 -16.33
C LYS A 286 26.74 12.96 -15.11
N GLN A 287 26.34 14.21 -15.31
CA GLN A 287 26.07 15.15 -14.22
C GLN A 287 24.58 15.15 -13.92
N VAL A 288 24.22 15.11 -12.64
CA VAL A 288 22.83 15.06 -12.19
C VAL A 288 22.65 16.06 -11.05
N GLU A 289 21.57 16.81 -11.09
CA GLU A 289 21.14 17.64 -9.95
C GLU A 289 20.59 16.73 -8.85
N ALA A 290 21.04 16.96 -7.62
CA ALA A 290 20.71 16.14 -6.47
C ALA A 290 20.49 17.01 -5.23
N TRP A 291 19.72 16.47 -4.29
CA TRP A 291 19.69 16.93 -2.92
C TRP A 291 20.47 15.90 -2.11
N THR A 292 21.43 16.37 -1.32
CA THR A 292 22.49 15.52 -0.79
C THR A 292 22.67 15.71 0.69
N PHE A 293 23.13 14.67 1.38
CA PHE A 293 23.77 14.84 2.69
C PHE A 293 25.28 14.93 2.48
N ASN A 294 25.90 16.00 2.97
CA ASN A 294 27.34 16.27 2.86
C ASN A 294 27.88 16.30 1.41
N GLY A 295 27.05 16.70 0.43
CA GLY A 295 27.48 16.84 -0.97
C GLY A 295 27.69 15.54 -1.72
N ARG A 296 27.19 14.41 -1.20
CA ARG A 296 27.33 13.10 -1.82
C ARG A 296 26.03 12.33 -1.77
N VAL A 297 25.93 11.37 -2.68
CA VAL A 297 24.81 10.44 -2.78
C VAL A 297 25.37 9.05 -3.06
N PRO A 298 25.02 8.02 -2.27
CA PRO A 298 24.24 8.08 -1.03
C PRO A 298 24.90 8.98 0.03
N GLY A 299 24.09 9.48 0.96
CA GLY A 299 24.57 10.22 2.13
C GLY A 299 25.57 9.40 2.98
N PRO A 300 26.29 10.02 3.92
CA PRO A 300 27.26 9.34 4.77
C PRO A 300 26.70 8.09 5.48
N PRO A 301 27.40 6.94 5.47
CA PRO A 301 26.96 5.76 6.17
C PRO A 301 27.07 5.99 7.68
N ILE A 302 26.01 5.66 8.39
CA ILE A 302 25.99 5.63 9.84
C ILE A 302 26.26 4.19 10.26
N THR A 303 27.24 3.99 11.13
CA THR A 303 27.65 2.64 11.56
C THR A 303 27.78 2.56 13.07
N ALA A 304 27.12 1.59 13.70
CA ALA A 304 27.19 1.41 15.14
C ALA A 304 27.45 -0.04 15.52
N VAL A 305 27.93 -0.25 16.74
CA VAL A 305 27.91 -1.57 17.39
C VAL A 305 26.74 -1.59 18.35
N GLN A 306 26.07 -2.73 18.45
CA GLN A 306 24.92 -2.89 19.33
C GLN A 306 25.22 -2.41 20.76
N GLY A 307 24.38 -1.53 21.29
CA GLY A 307 24.51 -0.85 22.58
C GLY A 307 25.19 0.52 22.53
N ASP A 308 25.78 0.93 21.40
CA ASP A 308 26.24 2.31 21.20
C ASP A 308 25.06 3.30 21.26
N LEU A 309 25.34 4.57 21.55
CA LEU A 309 24.40 5.68 21.36
C LEU A 309 24.72 6.36 20.04
N ILE A 310 23.75 6.44 19.14
CA ILE A 310 23.86 7.21 17.89
C ILE A 310 23.34 8.61 18.17
N GLU A 311 24.15 9.62 17.85
CA GLU A 311 23.79 11.04 17.89
C GLU A 311 24.03 11.63 16.51
N VAL A 312 22.98 12.13 15.85
CA VAL A 312 23.06 12.72 14.51
C VAL A 312 22.56 14.14 14.52
N ARG A 313 23.44 15.09 14.16
CA ARG A 313 23.08 16.48 13.94
C ARG A 313 22.75 16.67 12.46
N LEU A 314 21.49 16.94 12.17
CA LEU A 314 21.04 17.38 10.86
C LEU A 314 21.09 18.91 10.80
N ARG A 315 21.70 19.46 9.75
CA ARG A 315 21.62 20.87 9.37
C ARG A 315 21.04 20.98 7.97
N ASN A 316 20.12 21.92 7.74
CA ASN A 316 19.66 22.24 6.40
C ASN A 316 20.41 23.47 5.88
N ASP A 317 21.23 23.32 4.84
CA ASP A 317 21.97 24.44 4.26
C ASP A 317 21.08 25.27 3.31
N ASP A 318 20.34 24.62 2.39
CA ASP A 318 19.65 25.32 1.31
C ASP A 318 18.37 24.65 0.75
N ILE A 319 17.88 23.55 1.34
CA ILE A 319 16.65 22.88 0.86
C ILE A 319 15.43 23.67 1.34
N ALA A 320 14.84 24.44 0.43
CA ALA A 320 13.82 25.43 0.75
C ALA A 320 12.58 24.88 1.48
N SER A 321 12.13 23.68 1.14
CA SER A 321 10.96 23.03 1.75
C SER A 321 11.21 22.51 3.17
N GLY A 322 12.46 22.50 3.63
CA GLY A 322 12.86 21.83 4.86
C GLY A 322 13.32 20.38 4.63
N VAL A 323 13.89 19.77 5.67
CA VAL A 323 14.32 18.37 5.68
C VAL A 323 14.10 17.74 7.05
N THR A 324 14.03 16.41 7.10
CA THR A 324 14.10 15.62 8.34
C THR A 324 14.97 14.37 8.12
N LEU A 325 15.10 13.52 9.14
CA LEU A 325 15.64 12.17 9.02
C LEU A 325 14.67 11.17 9.65
N HIS A 326 14.16 10.26 8.84
CA HIS A 326 13.47 9.05 9.27
C HIS A 326 14.46 7.86 9.27
N TRP A 327 14.34 6.99 10.28
CA TRP A 327 15.20 5.84 10.52
C TRP A 327 14.50 4.55 10.07
N HIS A 328 14.45 4.33 8.76
CA HIS A 328 13.64 3.28 8.15
C HIS A 328 13.92 1.90 8.75
N GLY A 329 12.89 1.35 9.40
CA GLY A 329 12.90 0.03 10.04
C GLY A 329 13.64 -0.04 11.39
N TYR A 330 14.10 1.09 11.92
CA TYR A 330 14.74 1.17 13.24
C TYR A 330 13.76 1.65 14.31
N ASP A 331 13.69 0.95 15.44
CA ASP A 331 12.77 1.29 16.52
C ASP A 331 13.41 2.39 17.38
N VAL A 332 13.28 3.64 16.92
CA VAL A 332 13.65 4.83 17.69
C VAL A 332 12.49 5.23 18.62
N PRO A 333 12.73 6.07 19.65
CA PRO A 333 11.65 6.78 20.34
C PRO A 333 10.90 7.70 19.37
N SER A 334 9.58 7.85 19.53
CA SER A 334 8.72 8.57 18.59
C SER A 334 9.16 10.01 18.31
N GLY A 335 9.69 10.73 19.31
CA GLY A 335 10.22 12.09 19.13
C GLY A 335 11.53 12.18 18.33
N GLU A 336 12.07 11.05 17.87
CA GLU A 336 13.26 10.95 17.01
C GLU A 336 12.90 10.42 15.60
N ASP A 337 11.62 10.13 15.33
CA ASP A 337 11.17 9.43 14.11
C ASP A 337 11.24 10.27 12.83
N GLY A 338 11.33 11.60 12.96
CA GLY A 338 11.57 12.47 11.81
C GLY A 338 10.35 12.86 11.00
N VAL A 339 9.14 12.70 11.51
CA VAL A 339 7.90 12.97 10.77
C VAL A 339 7.47 14.42 10.98
N PRO A 340 7.60 15.29 9.96
CA PRO A 340 7.23 16.70 10.08
C PRO A 340 5.73 16.84 10.36
N GLY A 341 5.35 17.80 11.20
CA GLY A 341 3.95 18.05 11.56
C GLY A 341 3.32 17.00 12.48
N LEU A 342 4.05 15.93 12.84
CA LEU A 342 3.60 14.88 13.75
C LEU A 342 4.55 14.67 14.93
N THR A 343 5.83 14.36 14.67
CA THR A 343 6.82 14.08 15.73
C THR A 343 7.85 15.19 15.90
N GLN A 344 8.00 16.05 14.89
CA GLN A 344 8.80 17.27 14.92
C GLN A 344 8.32 18.28 13.87
N ASP A 345 8.88 19.50 13.87
CA ASP A 345 8.82 20.39 12.71
C ASP A 345 9.90 20.01 11.67
N ALA A 346 9.67 20.40 10.42
CA ALA A 346 10.69 20.34 9.38
C ALA A 346 11.90 21.22 9.74
N VAL A 347 13.12 20.75 9.46
CA VAL A 347 14.34 21.54 9.66
C VAL A 347 14.50 22.49 8.47
N MET A 348 14.14 23.76 8.66
CA MET A 348 14.19 24.79 7.61
C MET A 348 15.64 25.23 7.32
N PRO A 349 15.94 25.87 6.18
CA PRO A 349 17.28 26.38 5.88
C PRO A 349 17.87 27.22 7.01
N GLY A 350 19.12 26.93 7.37
CA GLY A 350 19.83 27.54 8.50
C GLY A 350 19.51 26.95 9.88
N GLN A 351 18.53 26.05 9.98
CA GLN A 351 18.19 25.36 11.23
C GLN A 351 18.89 24.00 11.36
N GLU A 352 18.81 23.46 12.57
CA GLU A 352 19.40 22.18 12.93
C GLU A 352 18.50 21.38 13.88
N PHE A 353 18.62 20.06 13.81
CA PHE A 353 18.00 19.14 14.75
C PHE A 353 18.99 18.05 15.14
N VAL A 354 18.98 17.63 16.41
CA VAL A 354 19.83 16.53 16.90
C VAL A 354 18.96 15.34 17.24
N TYR A 355 19.20 14.24 16.54
CA TYR A 355 18.59 12.94 16.80
C TYR A 355 19.45 12.12 17.75
N ARG A 356 18.83 11.41 18.69
CA ARG A 356 19.53 10.51 19.62
C ARG A 356 18.75 9.23 19.85
N PHE A 357 19.41 8.08 19.74
CA PHE A 357 18.83 6.80 20.12
C PHE A 357 19.90 5.74 20.33
N ARG A 358 19.58 4.70 21.11
CA ARG A 358 20.49 3.57 21.34
C ARG A 358 20.41 2.59 20.18
N ALA A 359 21.57 2.09 19.76
CA ALA A 359 21.67 1.09 18.72
C ALA A 359 21.33 -0.31 19.29
N LEU A 360 20.04 -0.62 19.53
CA LEU A 360 19.62 -1.87 20.16
C LEU A 360 19.38 -3.02 19.15
N GLN A 361 19.05 -2.69 17.92
CA GLN A 361 18.80 -3.64 16.83
C GLN A 361 20.04 -3.74 15.94
N ALA A 362 20.65 -4.92 15.86
CA ALA A 362 21.70 -5.21 14.89
C ALA A 362 21.08 -5.61 13.54
N GLY A 363 21.60 -5.08 12.42
CA GLY A 363 21.03 -5.32 11.11
C GLY A 363 21.39 -4.27 10.06
N THR A 364 20.73 -4.37 8.90
CA THR A 364 20.84 -3.46 7.75
C THR A 364 19.61 -2.55 7.70
N TYR A 365 19.83 -1.27 7.88
CA TYR A 365 18.83 -0.20 7.86
C TYR A 365 19.30 0.95 6.98
N TRP A 366 18.47 1.97 6.86
CA TRP A 366 18.77 3.16 6.09
C TRP A 366 18.04 4.35 6.68
N TYR A 367 18.42 5.55 6.25
CA TYR A 367 17.76 6.78 6.66
C TYR A 367 17.43 7.62 5.43
N HIS A 368 16.37 8.41 5.51
CA HIS A 368 15.98 9.31 4.44
C HIS A 368 15.16 10.49 4.96
N THR A 369 14.98 11.53 4.14
CA THR A 369 14.06 12.63 4.50
C THR A 369 12.62 12.15 4.53
N HIS A 370 11.84 12.61 5.52
CA HIS A 370 10.39 12.45 5.56
C HIS A 370 9.65 13.80 5.35
N GLU A 371 10.41 14.86 5.05
CA GLU A 371 9.90 16.12 4.52
C GLU A 371 10.06 16.11 2.99
N VAL A 372 9.00 16.51 2.26
CA VAL A 372 8.85 16.36 0.80
C VAL A 372 9.39 15.01 0.29
N SER A 373 9.05 13.92 1.00
CA SER A 373 9.68 12.60 0.89
C SER A 373 9.80 12.11 -0.55
N ASP A 374 8.74 12.22 -1.35
CA ASP A 374 8.75 11.76 -2.74
C ASP A 374 9.80 12.48 -3.59
N LEU A 375 9.87 13.81 -3.54
CA LEU A 375 10.88 14.57 -4.27
C LEU A 375 12.26 14.42 -3.63
N GLY A 376 12.37 14.61 -2.32
CA GLY A 376 13.65 14.65 -1.61
C GLY A 376 14.42 13.35 -1.69
N VAL A 377 13.76 12.21 -1.53
CA VAL A 377 14.41 10.89 -1.65
C VAL A 377 14.84 10.61 -3.08
N ARG A 378 13.97 10.86 -4.08
CA ARG A 378 14.33 10.73 -5.51
C ARG A 378 15.50 11.63 -5.93
N MET A 379 15.68 12.77 -5.26
CA MET A 379 16.78 13.68 -5.50
C MET A 379 18.06 13.29 -4.75
N GLY A 380 18.01 12.37 -3.78
CA GLY A 380 19.19 11.79 -3.13
C GLY A 380 19.31 12.00 -1.61
N LEU A 381 18.27 12.50 -0.93
CA LEU A 381 18.26 12.63 0.53
C LEU A 381 18.00 11.29 1.23
N TYR A 382 18.94 10.36 1.08
CA TYR A 382 18.98 9.10 1.80
C TYR A 382 20.43 8.69 2.11
N GLY A 383 20.62 7.76 3.04
CA GLY A 383 21.89 7.11 3.33
C GLY A 383 21.69 5.80 4.10
N THR A 384 22.77 5.14 4.50
CA THR A 384 22.70 3.79 5.09
C THR A 384 22.95 3.81 6.59
N LEU A 385 22.30 2.90 7.32
CA LEU A 385 22.48 2.68 8.75
C LEU A 385 22.79 1.20 8.99
N ILE A 386 24.02 0.88 9.39
CA ILE A 386 24.43 -0.50 9.68
C ILE A 386 24.75 -0.62 11.17
N VAL A 387 24.08 -1.54 11.85
CA VAL A 387 24.37 -1.85 13.25
C VAL A 387 24.93 -3.26 13.34
N SER A 388 26.21 -3.37 13.69
CA SER A 388 26.89 -4.64 13.87
C SER A 388 26.56 -5.23 15.25
N PRO A 389 26.39 -6.55 15.37
CA PRO A 389 26.18 -7.19 16.66
C PRO A 389 27.40 -6.95 17.58
N ARG A 390 27.17 -6.85 18.88
CA ARG A 390 28.26 -6.76 19.85
C ARG A 390 29.00 -8.11 19.92
N PRO A 391 30.34 -8.14 19.77
CA PRO A 391 31.11 -9.37 19.96
C PRO A 391 30.91 -9.92 21.38
N THR A 392 30.72 -11.23 21.51
CA THR A 392 30.72 -11.94 22.80
C THR A 392 32.00 -12.80 22.90
N GLY A 393 32.70 -12.76 24.05
CA GLY A 393 33.93 -13.55 24.27
C GLY A 393 35.21 -13.00 23.64
N GLU A 394 36.22 -13.86 23.42
CA GLU A 394 37.64 -13.57 23.05
C GLU A 394 37.85 -12.60 21.87
N ALA A 395 36.82 -12.38 21.04
CA ALA A 395 36.80 -11.42 19.94
C ALA A 395 36.69 -9.92 20.36
N ALA A 396 36.57 -9.63 21.66
CA ALA A 396 36.42 -8.27 22.20
C ALA A 396 37.69 -7.39 22.11
N THR A 397 38.83 -7.91 21.61
CA THR A 397 40.11 -7.19 21.58
C THR A 397 40.38 -6.41 20.29
N GLY A 398 39.49 -6.45 19.30
CA GLY A 398 39.61 -5.67 18.07
C GLY A 398 38.67 -4.47 18.04
N THR A 399 39.18 -3.25 18.13
CA THR A 399 38.40 -2.03 17.86
C THR A 399 38.02 -2.00 16.37
N PRO A 400 36.73 -2.05 15.98
CA PRO A 400 36.35 -1.89 14.58
C PRO A 400 36.51 -0.42 14.19
N GLY A 401 37.55 -0.10 13.43
CA GLY A 401 37.74 1.21 12.82
C GLY A 401 36.98 1.29 11.50
N ALA A 402 36.01 2.19 11.40
CA ALA A 402 35.50 2.61 10.09
C ALA A 402 36.58 3.48 9.42
N THR A 403 37.09 3.06 8.27
CA THR A 403 37.95 3.91 7.44
C THR A 403 37.28 4.16 6.10
N ASP A 404 36.95 5.41 5.82
CA ASP A 404 36.60 5.86 4.47
C ASP A 404 37.86 5.80 3.60
N LYS A 405 38.13 4.65 2.97
CA LYS A 405 39.16 4.54 1.92
C LYS A 405 38.49 4.62 0.56
N LYS A 406 38.88 5.61 -0.23
CA LYS A 406 38.66 5.58 -1.69
C LYS A 406 39.51 4.45 -2.28
N ASP A 407 38.85 3.47 -2.88
CA ASP A 407 39.49 2.49 -3.77
C ASP A 407 40.05 3.22 -5.02
N PRO A 408 41.14 2.74 -5.66
CA PRO A 408 41.63 3.25 -6.94
C PRO A 408 40.59 3.38 -8.07
N SER A 409 39.41 2.78 -7.94
CA SER A 409 38.23 2.93 -8.81
C SER A 409 37.36 4.18 -8.52
N GLY A 410 37.66 4.96 -7.47
CA GLY A 410 36.96 6.20 -7.16
C GLY A 410 35.62 6.07 -6.42
N ALA A 411 35.21 4.86 -6.04
CA ALA A 411 33.98 4.58 -5.31
C ALA A 411 34.09 4.96 -3.82
N THR A 412 33.05 5.61 -3.29
CA THR A 412 32.85 5.88 -1.85
C THR A 412 31.94 4.80 -1.29
N MET A 413 32.54 3.75 -0.72
CA MET A 413 31.82 2.63 -0.11
C MET A 413 32.33 2.42 1.30
N SER A 414 31.46 2.28 2.29
CA SER A 414 31.86 1.77 3.60
C SER A 414 32.03 0.26 3.49
N SER A 415 33.25 -0.20 3.21
CA SER A 415 33.64 -1.57 3.55
C SER A 415 34.05 -1.59 5.02
N GLN A 416 33.32 -2.27 5.90
CA GLN A 416 33.93 -2.74 7.14
C GLN A 416 34.74 -3.98 6.75
N ALA A 417 36.07 -3.87 6.77
CA ALA A 417 36.89 -5.07 6.89
C ALA A 417 36.60 -5.63 8.27
N GLY A 418 35.73 -6.63 8.35
CA GLY A 418 35.54 -7.39 9.58
C GLY A 418 36.89 -7.93 10.04
N ALA A 419 37.08 -8.09 11.35
CA ALA A 419 38.31 -8.63 11.94
C ALA A 419 38.67 -10.07 11.47
N SER A 420 37.93 -10.63 10.50
CA SER A 420 37.92 -12.03 10.04
C SER A 420 38.20 -12.21 8.54
N GLY A 421 38.48 -11.17 7.75
CA GLY A 421 38.67 -11.30 6.30
C GLY A 421 37.37 -11.45 5.49
N GLU A 422 36.23 -11.06 6.07
CA GLU A 422 34.93 -10.97 5.40
C GLU A 422 34.84 -9.75 4.48
N LEU A 423 34.30 -9.96 3.27
CA LEU A 423 33.91 -8.90 2.34
C LEU A 423 32.45 -8.51 2.57
N ASP A 424 32.22 -7.42 3.30
CA ASP A 424 30.87 -6.88 3.57
C ASP A 424 30.60 -5.63 2.72
N LEU A 425 29.66 -5.74 1.77
CA LEU A 425 29.30 -4.69 0.82
C LEU A 425 27.87 -4.19 1.06
N VAL A 426 27.73 -2.88 1.31
CA VAL A 426 26.44 -2.19 1.42
C VAL A 426 26.03 -1.64 0.06
N LEU A 427 24.92 -2.11 -0.50
CA LEU A 427 24.54 -1.92 -1.89
C LEU A 427 23.12 -1.32 -2.00
N PRO A 428 22.95 -0.02 -1.71
CA PRO A 428 21.68 0.67 -1.96
C PRO A 428 21.47 0.85 -3.46
N VAL A 429 20.31 0.44 -3.97
CA VAL A 429 19.86 0.72 -5.33
C VAL A 429 18.95 1.94 -5.33
N HIS A 430 19.14 2.84 -6.29
CA HIS A 430 18.37 4.06 -6.46
C HIS A 430 18.30 4.51 -7.92
N THR A 431 17.32 5.30 -8.32
CA THR A 431 17.21 5.85 -9.69
C THR A 431 17.20 7.37 -9.70
N PHE A 432 18.25 7.96 -10.27
CA PHE A 432 18.43 9.41 -10.43
C PHE A 432 18.16 9.86 -11.85
N ALA A 433 17.14 10.70 -12.06
CA ALA A 433 16.85 11.27 -13.38
C ALA A 433 16.89 10.20 -14.50
N GLY A 434 16.23 9.07 -14.26
CA GLY A 434 16.17 7.91 -15.15
C GLY A 434 17.42 6.99 -15.19
N THR A 435 18.43 7.24 -14.36
CA THR A 435 19.65 6.42 -14.26
C THR A 435 19.68 5.67 -12.94
N THR A 436 19.61 4.34 -13.01
CA THR A 436 19.76 3.48 -11.83
C THR A 436 21.24 3.37 -11.43
N VAL A 437 21.50 3.53 -10.14
CA VAL A 437 22.80 3.35 -9.50
C VAL A 437 22.75 2.24 -8.46
N LEU A 438 23.90 1.62 -8.20
CA LEU A 438 24.14 0.72 -7.07
C LEU A 438 25.27 1.33 -6.22
N GLY A 439 24.99 1.67 -4.97
CA GLY A 439 25.86 2.56 -4.21
C GLY A 439 25.91 3.94 -4.87
N ASP A 440 27.11 4.38 -5.24
CA ASP A 440 27.37 5.61 -5.98
C ASP A 440 27.72 5.37 -7.48
N GLN A 441 27.51 4.16 -7.98
CA GLN A 441 27.93 3.73 -9.32
C GLN A 441 26.76 3.51 -10.28
N ASP A 442 26.79 4.16 -11.45
CA ASP A 442 25.91 3.89 -12.60
C ASP A 442 26.54 2.93 -13.63
N ARG A 443 27.60 2.25 -13.22
CA ARG A 443 28.32 1.20 -13.94
C ARG A 443 28.51 0.00 -13.03
N PRO A 444 28.74 -1.21 -13.57
CA PRO A 444 29.00 -2.39 -12.75
C PRO A 444 30.17 -2.14 -11.79
N ILE A 445 29.95 -2.39 -10.51
CA ILE A 445 31.00 -2.39 -9.49
C ILE A 445 31.88 -3.61 -9.74
N GLU A 446 33.19 -3.43 -9.73
CA GLU A 446 34.15 -4.53 -9.82
C GLU A 446 34.97 -4.62 -8.54
N ARG A 447 34.97 -5.78 -7.88
CA ARG A 447 35.75 -6.02 -6.66
C ARG A 447 36.47 -7.35 -6.72
N ALA A 448 37.75 -7.31 -6.33
CA ALA A 448 38.52 -8.51 -6.09
C ALA A 448 38.01 -9.20 -4.81
N ALA A 449 37.85 -10.52 -4.88
CA ALA A 449 37.49 -11.35 -3.74
C ALA A 449 38.19 -12.71 -3.89
N GLU A 450 38.92 -13.12 -2.87
CA GLU A 450 39.66 -14.38 -2.88
C GLU A 450 38.73 -15.57 -2.70
N PRO A 451 38.95 -16.70 -3.39
CA PRO A 451 38.18 -17.91 -3.17
C PRO A 451 38.22 -18.36 -1.70
N GLY A 452 37.05 -18.71 -1.15
CA GLY A 452 36.87 -19.10 0.24
C GLY A 452 36.61 -17.94 1.20
N ALA A 453 36.85 -16.68 0.81
CA ALA A 453 36.54 -15.53 1.66
C ALA A 453 35.03 -15.44 1.93
N PRO A 454 34.58 -15.19 3.18
CA PRO A 454 33.17 -14.97 3.45
C PRO A 454 32.72 -13.65 2.83
N VAL A 455 31.59 -13.66 2.13
CA VAL A 455 30.99 -12.48 1.49
C VAL A 455 29.62 -12.21 2.07
N ARG A 456 29.34 -10.94 2.38
CA ARG A 456 28.02 -10.41 2.69
C ARG A 456 27.67 -9.29 1.72
N LEU A 457 26.50 -9.39 1.08
CA LEU A 457 25.93 -8.33 0.25
C LEU A 457 24.65 -7.82 0.92
N ARG A 458 24.66 -6.57 1.37
CA ARG A 458 23.52 -5.92 2.01
C ARG A 458 22.76 -5.10 0.97
N LEU A 459 21.73 -5.70 0.39
CA LEU A 459 20.90 -5.08 -0.63
C LEU A 459 19.89 -4.17 0.04
N ILE A 460 19.79 -2.91 -0.40
CA ILE A 460 18.83 -1.93 0.13
C ILE A 460 18.10 -1.31 -1.05
N ASN A 461 16.78 -1.40 -1.09
CA ASN A 461 16.00 -0.68 -2.12
C ASN A 461 15.59 0.70 -1.61
N THR A 462 16.33 1.73 -2.03
CA THR A 462 16.05 3.14 -1.66
C THR A 462 15.19 3.86 -2.69
N ASP A 463 14.65 3.12 -3.66
CA ASP A 463 13.79 3.62 -4.73
C ASP A 463 12.30 3.51 -4.35
N ASN A 464 11.42 4.18 -5.10
CA ASN A 464 9.96 4.14 -4.88
C ASN A 464 9.30 2.87 -5.43
N THR A 465 9.98 2.17 -6.34
CA THR A 465 9.45 0.95 -6.98
C THR A 465 10.24 -0.28 -6.54
N PRO A 466 9.60 -1.46 -6.49
CA PRO A 466 10.33 -2.70 -6.23
C PRO A 466 11.44 -2.97 -7.25
N ARG A 467 12.54 -3.56 -6.78
CA ARG A 467 13.72 -3.90 -7.57
C ARG A 467 13.93 -5.40 -7.61
N ARG A 468 14.38 -5.92 -8.75
CA ARG A 468 14.67 -7.35 -8.92
C ARG A 468 16.17 -7.58 -8.92
N PHE A 469 16.64 -8.44 -8.03
CA PHE A 469 18.03 -8.88 -7.97
C PHE A 469 18.17 -10.34 -8.37
N ALA A 470 19.30 -10.68 -8.99
CA ALA A 470 19.67 -12.06 -9.25
C ALA A 470 21.17 -12.25 -9.01
N LEU A 471 21.55 -13.21 -8.17
CA LEU A 471 22.95 -13.56 -7.93
C LEU A 471 23.30 -14.80 -8.75
N THR A 472 24.34 -14.70 -9.56
CA THR A 472 24.79 -15.74 -10.50
C THR A 472 26.22 -16.16 -10.16
N GLY A 473 26.60 -17.40 -10.52
CA GLY A 473 27.96 -17.90 -10.32
C GLY A 473 28.25 -18.48 -8.93
N THR A 474 27.28 -18.44 -8.01
CA THR A 474 27.38 -19.07 -6.69
C THR A 474 26.01 -19.52 -6.17
N THR A 475 26.02 -20.50 -5.28
CA THR A 475 24.93 -20.74 -4.32
C THR A 475 25.12 -19.77 -3.14
N TYR A 476 24.03 -19.32 -2.54
CA TYR A 476 24.05 -18.34 -1.46
C TYR A 476 22.92 -18.58 -0.46
N GLN A 477 22.89 -17.81 0.62
CA GLN A 477 21.75 -17.76 1.54
C GLN A 477 21.23 -16.32 1.62
N VAL A 478 19.91 -16.16 1.74
CA VAL A 478 19.32 -14.91 2.25
C VAL A 478 19.41 -15.01 3.78
N ALA A 479 20.41 -14.36 4.38
CA ALA A 479 20.69 -14.46 5.80
C ALA A 479 19.73 -13.62 6.65
N ALA A 480 19.34 -12.44 6.14
CA ALA A 480 18.46 -11.52 6.84
C ALA A 480 17.52 -10.82 5.87
N ILE A 481 16.34 -10.45 6.37
CA ILE A 481 15.36 -9.61 5.70
C ILE A 481 15.00 -8.47 6.65
N ASP A 482 15.00 -7.23 6.14
CA ASP A 482 14.63 -6.02 6.89
C ASP A 482 15.38 -5.90 8.23
N GLY A 483 16.69 -6.21 8.19
CA GLY A 483 17.56 -6.17 9.36
C GLY A 483 17.39 -7.32 10.36
N ARG A 484 16.51 -8.29 10.10
CA ARG A 484 16.27 -9.46 10.97
C ARG A 484 16.86 -10.73 10.36
N ASN A 485 17.72 -11.42 11.10
CA ASN A 485 18.25 -12.72 10.68
C ASN A 485 17.13 -13.76 10.54
N LEU A 486 17.15 -14.53 9.45
CA LEU A 486 16.24 -15.65 9.26
C LEU A 486 16.70 -16.85 10.08
N ASN A 487 15.74 -17.64 10.55
CA ASN A 487 16.04 -18.88 11.27
C ASN A 487 16.48 -19.98 10.30
N GLN A 488 17.75 -20.41 10.41
CA GLN A 488 18.34 -21.51 9.64
C GLN A 488 18.05 -21.42 8.12
N PRO A 489 18.50 -20.35 7.43
CA PRO A 489 18.28 -20.20 6.00
C PRO A 489 18.97 -21.33 5.21
N GLY A 490 18.29 -21.84 4.17
CA GLY A 490 18.81 -22.90 3.31
C GLY A 490 19.65 -22.35 2.14
N PRO A 491 20.44 -23.18 1.45
CA PRO A 491 21.08 -22.75 0.21
C PRO A 491 20.02 -22.35 -0.83
N LEU A 492 20.31 -21.30 -1.58
CA LEU A 492 19.50 -20.76 -2.67
C LEU A 492 20.37 -20.60 -3.92
N ASP A 493 19.80 -20.95 -5.05
CA ASP A 493 20.34 -20.70 -6.37
C ASP A 493 19.19 -20.37 -7.33
N ARG A 494 19.52 -19.75 -8.47
CA ARG A 494 18.57 -19.49 -9.56
C ARG A 494 17.23 -18.87 -9.13
N ALA A 495 17.26 -17.88 -8.24
CA ALA A 495 16.08 -17.19 -7.74
C ALA A 495 16.12 -15.68 -8.07
N LEU A 496 14.98 -15.12 -8.47
CA LEU A 496 14.77 -13.68 -8.58
C LEU A 496 14.35 -13.13 -7.23
N LEU A 497 15.18 -12.27 -6.64
CA LEU A 497 14.90 -11.61 -5.37
C LEU A 497 14.17 -10.31 -5.66
N ARG A 498 12.85 -10.30 -5.44
CA ARG A 498 12.04 -9.10 -5.53
C ARG A 498 12.08 -8.35 -4.20
N LEU A 499 12.67 -7.16 -4.21
CA LEU A 499 12.86 -6.32 -3.02
C LEU A 499 11.86 -5.14 -3.06
N PRO A 500 10.94 -5.00 -2.07
CA PRO A 500 10.01 -3.87 -2.03
C PRO A 500 10.75 -2.53 -1.94
N ALA A 501 10.08 -1.42 -2.27
CA ALA A 501 10.60 -0.09 -1.90
C ALA A 501 10.80 -0.04 -0.38
N GLY A 502 11.96 0.40 0.09
CA GLY A 502 12.36 0.36 1.50
C GLY A 502 12.79 -1.00 2.05
N GLY A 503 12.67 -2.08 1.26
CA GLY A 503 13.05 -3.43 1.67
C GLY A 503 14.56 -3.69 1.63
N ARG A 504 15.04 -4.60 2.50
CA ARG A 504 16.46 -4.99 2.59
C ARG A 504 16.65 -6.48 2.68
N TYR A 505 17.60 -7.04 1.91
CA TYR A 505 18.07 -8.43 2.07
C TYR A 505 19.59 -8.47 2.27
N ASP A 506 20.05 -9.26 3.23
CA ASP A 506 21.47 -9.61 3.35
C ASP A 506 21.71 -10.98 2.71
N LEU A 507 22.54 -11.03 1.68
CA LEU A 507 22.98 -12.28 1.05
C LEU A 507 24.35 -12.69 1.60
N VAL A 508 24.53 -13.97 1.91
CA VAL A 508 25.81 -14.50 2.36
C VAL A 508 26.23 -15.74 1.57
N PHE A 509 27.52 -15.84 1.28
CA PHE A 509 28.13 -17.00 0.63
C PHE A 509 29.65 -17.01 0.83
N PRO A 510 30.30 -18.18 0.84
CA PRO A 510 31.73 -18.26 0.63
C PRO A 510 32.05 -17.94 -0.84
N MET A 511 33.03 -17.08 -1.09
CA MET A 511 33.43 -16.71 -2.44
C MET A 511 33.90 -17.95 -3.24
N PRO A 512 33.30 -18.29 -4.40
CA PRO A 512 33.76 -19.41 -5.20
C PRO A 512 35.03 -19.04 -6.00
N SER A 513 35.67 -20.04 -6.61
CA SER A 513 36.78 -19.81 -7.55
C SER A 513 36.33 -19.14 -8.86
N ALA A 514 35.03 -19.21 -9.18
CA ALA A 514 34.43 -18.59 -10.35
C ALA A 514 34.01 -17.13 -10.06
N THR A 515 33.73 -16.38 -11.11
CA THR A 515 33.17 -15.02 -10.98
C THR A 515 31.72 -15.09 -10.49
N VAL A 516 31.37 -14.23 -9.54
CA VAL A 516 30.00 -14.00 -9.08
C VAL A 516 29.51 -12.67 -9.64
N VAL A 517 28.28 -12.64 -10.16
CA VAL A 517 27.66 -11.43 -10.70
C VAL A 517 26.30 -11.22 -10.06
N LEU A 518 26.09 -10.03 -9.48
CA LEU A 518 24.80 -9.54 -9.04
C LEU A 518 24.18 -8.72 -10.18
N LEU A 519 22.99 -9.13 -10.63
CA LEU A 519 22.17 -8.37 -11.55
C LEU A 519 21.14 -7.55 -10.78
N VAL A 520 20.87 -6.34 -11.28
CA VAL A 520 19.81 -5.43 -10.85
C VAL A 520 18.93 -5.17 -12.05
N ASP A 521 17.66 -5.56 -11.98
CA ASP A 521 16.68 -5.48 -13.08
C ASP A 521 17.22 -6.07 -14.40
N GLY A 522 17.91 -7.21 -14.30
CA GLY A 522 18.50 -7.94 -15.43
C GLY A 522 19.81 -7.36 -15.99
N ARG A 523 20.34 -6.28 -15.40
CA ARG A 523 21.60 -5.65 -15.81
C ARG A 523 22.68 -5.89 -14.76
N PRO A 524 23.96 -6.07 -15.13
CA PRO A 524 25.02 -6.22 -14.14
C PRO A 524 25.20 -5.00 -13.25
N GLY A 525 25.17 -5.21 -11.93
CA GLY A 525 25.41 -4.19 -10.91
C GLY A 525 26.71 -4.40 -10.14
N LEU A 526 27.10 -5.65 -9.86
CA LEU A 526 28.33 -5.99 -9.16
C LEU A 526 28.96 -7.26 -9.74
N ARG A 527 30.29 -7.27 -9.84
CA ARG A 527 31.12 -8.41 -10.20
C ARG A 527 32.19 -8.65 -9.14
N LEU A 528 32.24 -9.88 -8.63
CA LEU A 528 33.23 -10.36 -7.67
C LEU A 528 34.07 -11.48 -8.29
N GLY A 529 35.38 -11.45 -8.08
CA GLY A 529 36.27 -12.52 -8.55
C GLY A 529 37.76 -12.18 -8.45
N PRO A 530 38.65 -13.19 -8.43
CA PRO A 530 40.10 -12.99 -8.38
C PRO A 530 40.69 -12.28 -9.63
N GLY A 531 39.91 -12.20 -10.72
CA GLY A 531 40.25 -11.52 -11.98
C GLY A 531 39.28 -10.38 -12.34
N ALA A 532 38.79 -9.62 -11.35
CA ALA A 532 37.94 -8.45 -11.60
C ALA A 532 38.74 -7.30 -12.25
N THR A 533 39.02 -7.40 -13.56
CA THR A 533 39.67 -6.33 -14.35
C THR A 533 38.65 -5.33 -14.90
N PRO A 534 38.77 -4.02 -14.55
CA PRO A 534 37.87 -2.97 -15.02
C PRO A 534 37.65 -2.98 -16.53
N GLY A 535 36.39 -3.13 -16.96
CA GLY A 535 35.99 -3.00 -18.37
C GLY A 535 36.10 -4.27 -19.22
N ALA A 536 36.35 -5.43 -18.60
CA ALA A 536 36.24 -6.71 -19.30
C ALA A 536 34.79 -7.00 -19.74
N ALA A 537 34.61 -7.56 -20.94
CA ALA A 537 33.28 -7.91 -21.45
C ALA A 537 32.56 -8.91 -20.53
N MET A 538 31.33 -8.60 -20.12
CA MET A 538 30.55 -9.41 -19.18
C MET A 538 29.60 -10.35 -19.94
N SER A 539 29.74 -11.66 -19.72
CA SER A 539 28.67 -12.61 -20.03
C SER A 539 27.58 -12.47 -18.97
N VAL A 540 26.40 -12.01 -19.36
CA VAL A 540 25.25 -11.87 -18.46
C VAL A 540 24.41 -13.13 -18.57
N ALA A 541 24.23 -13.84 -17.46
CA ALA A 541 23.35 -15.00 -17.46
C ALA A 541 21.91 -14.55 -17.73
N ASP A 542 21.20 -15.29 -18.59
CA ASP A 542 19.77 -15.10 -18.76
C ASP A 542 19.03 -15.60 -17.50
N THR A 543 18.38 -14.65 -16.81
CA THR A 543 17.63 -14.87 -15.57
C THR A 543 16.12 -14.75 -15.77
N SER A 544 15.66 -14.53 -17.00
CA SER A 544 14.23 -14.29 -17.30
C SER A 544 13.30 -15.45 -16.90
N GLY A 545 13.82 -16.68 -16.89
CA GLY A 545 13.07 -17.89 -16.50
C GLY A 545 13.27 -18.34 -15.05
N TRP A 546 13.95 -17.55 -14.21
CA TRP A 546 14.17 -17.92 -12.81
C TRP A 546 12.90 -17.71 -11.97
N PRO A 547 12.54 -18.63 -11.06
CA PRO A 547 11.42 -18.42 -10.15
C PRO A 547 11.68 -17.23 -9.21
N GLU A 548 10.62 -16.49 -8.88
CA GLU A 548 10.67 -15.48 -7.83
C GLU A 548 10.84 -16.15 -6.46
N PHE A 549 11.75 -15.61 -5.66
CA PHE A 549 11.99 -16.05 -4.29
C PHE A 549 10.80 -15.74 -3.39
N ASP A 550 10.25 -16.76 -2.73
CA ASP A 550 9.17 -16.60 -1.77
C ASP A 550 9.66 -16.76 -0.32
N PRO A 551 9.79 -15.67 0.46
CA PRO A 551 10.29 -15.73 1.83
C PRO A 551 9.38 -16.53 2.78
N LEU A 552 8.10 -16.71 2.45
CA LEU A 552 7.17 -17.47 3.29
C LEU A 552 7.51 -18.95 3.42
N THR A 553 8.32 -19.49 2.51
CA THR A 553 8.70 -20.91 2.48
C THR A 553 10.18 -21.15 2.75
N TYR A 554 10.94 -20.09 3.02
CA TYR A 554 12.39 -20.14 3.12
C TYR A 554 12.88 -20.10 4.57
N GLY A 555 13.95 -20.84 4.85
CA GLY A 555 14.44 -21.09 6.22
C GLY A 555 13.60 -22.12 6.97
N ARG A 556 13.82 -22.26 8.28
CA ARG A 556 13.07 -23.21 9.12
C ARG A 556 12.10 -22.52 10.08
N PRO A 557 10.91 -23.08 10.30
CA PRO A 557 10.00 -22.60 11.34
C PRO A 557 10.68 -22.50 12.71
N ALA A 558 10.25 -21.51 13.48
CA ALA A 558 10.61 -21.34 14.89
C ALA A 558 9.38 -20.87 15.66
N ALA A 559 9.42 -21.00 16.99
CA ALA A 559 8.38 -20.46 17.84
C ALA A 559 8.32 -18.93 17.71
N THR A 560 7.10 -18.40 17.66
CA THR A 560 6.81 -16.96 17.64
C THR A 560 6.05 -16.55 18.90
N PRO A 561 6.19 -15.30 19.36
CA PRO A 561 5.49 -14.82 20.55
C PRO A 561 3.96 -14.78 20.39
N PHE A 562 3.47 -14.77 19.17
CA PHE A 562 2.06 -14.82 18.81
C PHE A 562 1.91 -15.45 17.40
N THR A 563 0.70 -15.89 17.08
CA THR A 563 0.33 -16.60 15.85
C THR A 563 -1.03 -16.11 15.34
N ALA A 564 -1.44 -16.58 14.16
CA ALA A 564 -2.76 -16.28 13.60
C ALA A 564 -3.95 -16.72 14.47
N SER A 565 -3.73 -17.60 15.46
CA SER A 565 -4.76 -18.05 16.41
C SER A 565 -4.67 -17.35 17.77
N SER A 566 -3.81 -16.35 17.91
CA SER A 566 -3.73 -15.57 19.15
C SER A 566 -4.96 -14.69 19.33
N ARG A 567 -5.26 -14.30 20.56
CA ARG A 567 -6.27 -13.29 20.85
C ARG A 567 -5.65 -11.91 20.58
N PHE A 568 -6.23 -11.17 19.64
CA PHE A 568 -5.85 -9.79 19.35
C PHE A 568 -6.68 -8.82 20.18
N ASP A 569 -6.05 -7.74 20.63
CA ASP A 569 -6.71 -6.65 21.36
C ASP A 569 -7.29 -5.62 20.38
N ARG A 570 -6.66 -5.48 19.20
CA ARG A 570 -7.07 -4.60 18.10
C ARG A 570 -6.96 -5.32 16.77
N ASP A 571 -7.92 -5.03 15.89
CA ASP A 571 -7.96 -5.49 14.51
C ASP A 571 -8.20 -4.28 13.60
N PHE A 572 -7.30 -4.07 12.63
CA PHE A 572 -7.44 -3.03 11.62
C PHE A 572 -7.42 -3.65 10.22
N ASP A 573 -8.37 -3.24 9.38
CA ASP A 573 -8.44 -3.62 7.99
C ASP A 573 -8.09 -2.42 7.11
N LEU A 574 -7.13 -2.58 6.20
CA LEU A 574 -6.69 -1.58 5.25
C LEU A 574 -6.91 -2.08 3.83
N VAL A 575 -7.93 -1.53 3.18
CA VAL A 575 -8.26 -1.85 1.79
C VAL A 575 -7.67 -0.79 0.88
N LEU A 576 -6.57 -1.14 0.20
CA LEU A 576 -5.83 -0.29 -0.71
C LEU A 576 -6.48 -0.29 -2.10
N ASP A 577 -6.85 0.89 -2.57
CA ASP A 577 -7.53 1.10 -3.85
C ASP A 577 -7.13 2.45 -4.46
N ARG A 578 -7.75 2.81 -5.59
CA ARG A 578 -7.76 4.16 -6.13
C ARG A 578 -9.17 4.72 -6.18
N GLY A 579 -9.29 6.02 -5.97
CA GLY A 579 -10.59 6.68 -6.03
C GLY A 579 -10.49 8.20 -6.00
N LEU A 580 -11.59 8.85 -6.34
CA LEU A 580 -11.76 10.27 -6.10
C LEU A 580 -11.82 10.54 -4.59
N ALA A 581 -10.88 11.32 -4.08
CA ALA A 581 -10.80 11.72 -2.68
C ALA A 581 -10.35 13.18 -2.57
N ILE A 582 -10.41 13.73 -1.36
CA ILE A 582 -9.83 15.03 -1.05
C ILE A 582 -8.40 14.81 -0.52
N THR A 583 -7.42 15.36 -1.21
CA THR A 583 -6.01 15.44 -0.81
C THR A 583 -5.63 16.91 -0.74
N ASP A 584 -5.02 17.37 0.35
CA ASP A 584 -4.64 18.78 0.56
C ASP A 584 -5.78 19.78 0.27
N GLY A 585 -7.00 19.42 0.71
CA GLY A 585 -8.19 20.26 0.52
C GLY A 585 -8.70 20.34 -0.93
N ARG A 586 -8.16 19.55 -1.87
CA ARG A 586 -8.56 19.53 -3.28
C ARG A 586 -9.00 18.15 -3.73
N PRO A 587 -10.00 18.03 -4.64
CA PRO A 587 -10.32 16.77 -5.26
C PRO A 587 -9.17 16.24 -6.12
N ALA A 588 -8.75 15.01 -5.87
CA ALA A 588 -7.74 14.31 -6.65
C ALA A 588 -8.14 12.85 -6.88
N TYR A 589 -7.55 12.24 -7.90
CA TYR A 589 -7.63 10.80 -8.11
C TYR A 589 -6.50 10.12 -7.31
N ALA A 590 -6.78 9.94 -6.02
CA ALA A 590 -5.82 9.60 -4.99
C ALA A 590 -5.52 8.10 -4.93
N HIS A 591 -4.42 7.77 -4.25
CA HIS A 591 -4.22 6.44 -3.69
C HIS A 591 -4.94 6.40 -2.34
N THR A 592 -5.89 5.48 -2.19
CA THR A 592 -6.80 5.48 -1.05
C THR A 592 -6.61 4.26 -0.18
N ALA A 593 -6.74 4.43 1.14
CA ALA A 593 -7.00 3.34 2.07
C ALA A 593 -8.43 3.47 2.59
N ASN A 594 -9.21 2.38 2.53
CA ASN A 594 -10.62 2.35 2.94
C ASN A 594 -11.48 3.46 2.30
N GLY A 595 -11.18 3.80 1.04
CA GLY A 595 -11.89 4.81 0.25
C GLY A 595 -11.59 6.26 0.63
N ARG A 596 -10.58 6.49 1.47
CA ARG A 596 -10.14 7.83 1.87
C ARG A 596 -8.67 8.03 1.55
N ALA A 597 -8.28 9.29 1.43
CA ALA A 597 -6.90 9.72 1.28
C ALA A 597 -6.50 10.54 2.50
N PHE A 598 -5.21 10.56 2.82
CA PHE A 598 -4.64 11.39 3.88
C PHE A 598 -5.07 12.87 3.69
N PRO A 599 -5.41 13.62 4.75
CA PRO A 599 -5.45 13.24 6.18
C PRO A 599 -6.77 12.59 6.61
N SER A 600 -7.69 12.31 5.69
CA SER A 600 -9.05 11.85 6.03
C SER A 600 -9.14 10.37 6.40
N ILE A 601 -8.07 9.59 6.23
CA ILE A 601 -8.01 8.20 6.68
C ILE A 601 -8.00 8.21 8.22
N PRO A 602 -8.92 7.50 8.90
CA PRO A 602 -8.95 7.46 10.36
C PRO A 602 -7.63 6.97 10.95
N THR A 603 -7.22 7.58 12.06
CA THR A 603 -6.03 7.16 12.81
C THR A 603 -6.29 5.82 13.51
N GLU A 604 -5.37 4.88 13.35
CA GLU A 604 -5.38 3.61 14.05
C GLU A 604 -4.95 3.83 15.51
N THR A 605 -5.85 3.64 16.46
CA THR A 605 -5.59 3.96 17.88
C THR A 605 -5.33 2.70 18.70
N VAL A 606 -4.22 2.66 19.43
CA VAL A 606 -3.75 1.52 20.23
C VAL A 606 -3.41 1.92 21.67
N ARG A 607 -3.33 0.93 22.57
CA ARG A 607 -2.72 1.10 23.89
C ARG A 607 -1.37 0.40 23.95
N GLU A 608 -0.49 0.90 24.82
CA GLU A 608 0.75 0.21 25.10
C GLU A 608 0.47 -1.21 25.59
N GLY A 609 1.13 -2.18 24.95
CA GLY A 609 0.99 -3.61 25.19
C GLY A 609 -0.03 -4.33 24.30
N ASP A 610 -0.94 -3.61 23.61
CA ASP A 610 -1.95 -4.22 22.73
C ASP A 610 -1.28 -5.17 21.72
N LEU A 611 -1.84 -6.36 21.54
CA LEU A 611 -1.51 -7.22 20.41
C LEU A 611 -2.43 -6.87 19.24
N VAL A 612 -1.86 -6.31 18.18
CA VAL A 612 -2.58 -5.74 17.04
C VAL A 612 -2.45 -6.67 15.84
N ARG A 613 -3.58 -6.96 15.17
CA ARG A 613 -3.59 -7.55 13.82
C ARG A 613 -3.93 -6.49 12.79
N LEU A 614 -3.18 -6.49 11.70
CA LEU A 614 -3.40 -5.66 10.54
C LEU A 614 -3.67 -6.54 9.32
N THR A 615 -4.82 -6.35 8.69
CA THR A 615 -5.20 -6.99 7.42
C THR A 615 -5.04 -5.98 6.29
N VAL A 616 -4.06 -6.16 5.41
CA VAL A 616 -3.83 -5.26 4.27
C VAL A 616 -4.25 -5.94 2.97
N VAL A 617 -5.22 -5.37 2.28
CA VAL A 617 -5.82 -5.89 1.06
C VAL A 617 -5.52 -4.97 -0.11
N ASN A 618 -4.88 -5.45 -1.17
CA ASN A 618 -4.65 -4.64 -2.36
C ASN A 618 -5.65 -4.97 -3.48
N ARG A 619 -6.67 -4.11 -3.63
CA ARG A 619 -7.63 -4.16 -4.74
C ARG A 619 -7.15 -3.43 -5.99
N SER A 620 -6.19 -2.53 -5.83
CA SER A 620 -5.66 -1.72 -6.91
C SER A 620 -4.84 -2.56 -7.91
N ARG A 621 -4.41 -1.92 -9.01
CA ARG A 621 -3.54 -2.53 -10.03
C ARG A 621 -2.06 -2.20 -9.84
N GLU A 622 -1.71 -1.58 -8.73
CA GLU A 622 -0.36 -1.12 -8.44
C GLU A 622 0.13 -1.83 -7.18
N THR A 623 1.43 -2.09 -7.08
CA THR A 623 2.03 -2.64 -5.86
C THR A 623 2.12 -1.56 -4.79
N HIS A 624 1.87 -1.94 -3.55
CA HIS A 624 2.03 -1.09 -2.38
C HIS A 624 2.97 -1.75 -1.37
N PRO A 625 4.25 -1.36 -1.32
CA PRO A 625 5.14 -1.76 -0.23
C PRO A 625 4.69 -1.04 1.03
N TRP A 626 4.06 -1.74 1.96
CA TRP A 626 3.44 -1.16 3.13
C TRP A 626 4.42 -1.09 4.29
N HIS A 627 4.63 0.10 4.85
CA HIS A 627 5.62 0.40 5.89
C HIS A 627 4.97 0.98 7.15
N LEU A 628 5.29 0.39 8.30
CA LEU A 628 4.89 0.88 9.62
C LEU A 628 6.12 1.36 10.40
N HIS A 629 6.08 2.61 10.88
CA HIS A 629 7.17 3.18 11.68
C HIS A 629 7.18 2.61 13.10
N GLY A 630 8.38 2.61 13.71
CA GLY A 630 8.61 2.31 15.13
C GLY A 630 8.31 0.88 15.58
N HIS A 631 7.90 0.01 14.65
CA HIS A 631 7.50 -1.36 14.93
C HIS A 631 7.95 -2.30 13.81
N THR A 632 8.25 -3.55 14.19
CA THR A 632 8.35 -4.65 13.23
C THR A 632 7.07 -5.51 13.33
N VAL A 633 6.53 -5.91 12.18
CA VAL A 633 5.38 -6.82 12.09
C VAL A 633 5.82 -8.26 11.82
N LEU A 634 5.15 -9.22 12.44
CA LEU A 634 5.24 -10.64 12.12
C LEU A 634 4.18 -10.99 11.07
N VAL A 635 4.60 -11.63 9.98
CA VAL A 635 3.66 -12.12 8.96
C VAL A 635 2.90 -13.34 9.47
N LEU A 636 1.57 -13.26 9.50
CA LEU A 636 0.67 -14.34 9.92
C LEU A 636 0.19 -15.16 8.73
N SER A 637 -0.18 -14.48 7.64
CA SER A 637 -0.56 -15.12 6.38
C SER A 637 -0.41 -14.18 5.18
N ARG A 638 -0.25 -14.76 3.98
CA ARG A 638 -0.41 -14.09 2.69
C ARG A 638 -1.35 -14.91 1.83
N ASP A 639 -2.42 -14.30 1.36
CA ASP A 639 -3.48 -14.95 0.57
C ASP A 639 -4.06 -16.18 1.28
N GLY A 640 -4.23 -16.08 2.61
CA GLY A 640 -4.69 -17.16 3.49
C GLY A 640 -3.66 -18.27 3.72
N ARG A 641 -2.46 -18.19 3.12
CA ARG A 641 -1.38 -19.16 3.31
C ARG A 641 -0.47 -18.70 4.45
N ARG A 642 -0.33 -19.53 5.48
CA ARG A 642 0.59 -19.26 6.60
C ARG A 642 2.04 -19.50 6.17
N PRO A 643 3.02 -18.77 6.75
CA PRO A 643 4.44 -19.07 6.56
C PRO A 643 4.76 -20.54 6.91
N ALA A 644 5.49 -21.21 6.02
CA ALA A 644 6.03 -22.56 6.22
C ALA A 644 7.55 -22.55 6.46
N GLY A 645 8.22 -21.42 6.22
CA GLY A 645 9.63 -21.18 6.47
C GLY A 645 9.91 -20.53 7.83
N ALA A 646 10.98 -19.75 7.91
CA ALA A 646 11.31 -18.97 9.10
C ALA A 646 10.24 -17.93 9.43
N PRO A 647 10.03 -17.60 10.72
CA PRO A 647 9.21 -16.46 11.10
C PRO A 647 9.69 -15.19 10.41
N LEU A 648 8.80 -14.56 9.66
CA LEU A 648 9.12 -13.41 8.83
C LEU A 648 8.72 -12.13 9.57
N TRP A 649 9.74 -11.43 10.06
CA TRP A 649 9.63 -10.13 10.72
C TRP A 649 10.02 -9.04 9.73
N LEU A 650 9.11 -8.12 9.45
CA LEU A 650 9.27 -7.06 8.45
C LEU A 650 8.90 -5.72 9.04
N ASP A 651 9.56 -4.65 8.60
CA ASP A 651 8.99 -3.31 8.73
C ASP A 651 8.32 -2.86 7.43
N THR A 652 8.65 -3.51 6.30
CA THR A 652 8.06 -3.20 5.00
C THR A 652 7.70 -4.47 4.25
N PHE A 653 6.45 -4.62 3.82
CA PHE A 653 5.99 -5.80 3.09
C PHE A 653 5.27 -5.45 1.81
N ASP A 654 5.52 -6.24 0.76
CA ASP A 654 5.12 -5.92 -0.60
C ASP A 654 3.72 -6.44 -0.92
N VAL A 655 2.69 -5.59 -0.81
CA VAL A 655 1.31 -5.96 -1.07
C VAL A 655 1.03 -5.81 -2.57
N GLN A 656 1.11 -6.90 -3.33
CA GLN A 656 0.87 -6.89 -4.78
C GLN A 656 -0.62 -6.90 -5.13
N PRO A 657 -1.01 -6.54 -6.36
CA PRO A 657 -2.40 -6.58 -6.80
C PRO A 657 -3.09 -7.90 -6.51
N GLY A 658 -4.28 -7.84 -5.89
CA GLY A 658 -5.06 -9.00 -5.53
C GLY A 658 -4.59 -9.75 -4.29
N GLN A 659 -3.53 -9.30 -3.61
CA GLN A 659 -3.05 -9.95 -2.40
C GLN A 659 -3.77 -9.49 -1.13
N VAL A 660 -3.80 -10.38 -0.15
CA VAL A 660 -4.23 -10.12 1.23
C VAL A 660 -3.11 -10.52 2.18
N TRP A 661 -2.61 -9.58 2.97
CA TRP A 661 -1.61 -9.84 3.99
C TRP A 661 -2.24 -9.69 5.37
N GLU A 662 -2.06 -10.69 6.23
CA GLU A 662 -2.35 -10.57 7.66
C GLU A 662 -1.00 -10.52 8.38
N VAL A 663 -0.77 -9.43 9.12
CA VAL A 663 0.43 -9.23 9.93
C VAL A 663 0.03 -8.85 11.34
N ALA A 664 0.93 -9.03 12.31
CA ALA A 664 0.67 -8.62 13.68
C ALA A 664 1.91 -8.05 14.35
N PHE A 665 1.69 -7.14 15.29
CA PHE A 665 2.74 -6.57 16.13
C PHE A 665 2.22 -6.33 17.53
N ARG A 666 3.15 -6.23 18.48
CA ARG A 666 2.84 -5.75 19.83
C ARG A 666 3.12 -4.26 19.87
N ALA A 667 2.16 -3.48 20.33
CA ALA A 667 2.29 -2.04 20.52
C ALA A 667 3.21 -1.75 21.73
N GLY A 668 4.52 -1.91 21.54
CA GLY A 668 5.54 -1.77 22.60
C GLY A 668 6.41 -0.51 22.51
N ASN A 669 6.12 0.40 21.57
CA ASN A 669 6.87 1.63 21.35
C ASN A 669 5.92 2.84 21.39
N PRO A 670 5.60 3.37 22.58
CA PRO A 670 4.64 4.47 22.74
C PRO A 670 4.99 5.67 21.88
N GLY A 671 3.99 6.23 21.19
CA GLY A 671 4.23 7.33 20.27
C GLY A 671 3.10 7.62 19.29
N LEU A 672 3.43 8.49 18.34
CA LEU A 672 2.68 8.75 17.12
C LEU A 672 3.55 8.28 15.95
N TRP A 673 2.97 7.48 15.06
CA TRP A 673 3.72 6.75 14.04
C TRP A 673 3.03 6.89 12.68
N MET A 674 3.83 7.02 11.62
CA MET A 674 3.31 6.89 10.26
C MET A 674 3.11 5.41 9.90
N ASN A 675 2.03 5.15 9.17
CA ASN A 675 1.71 3.86 8.57
C ASN A 675 1.31 4.12 7.11
N HIS A 676 2.14 3.74 6.14
CA HIS A 676 1.98 4.26 4.77
C HIS A 676 2.53 3.34 3.67
N CYS A 677 2.17 3.65 2.44
CA CYS A 677 2.79 3.06 1.27
C CYS A 677 4.18 3.66 1.03
N HIS A 678 5.21 2.83 0.97
CA HIS A 678 6.60 3.23 0.73
C HIS A 678 6.94 3.39 -0.76
N ASN A 679 5.93 3.35 -1.63
CA ASN A 679 6.03 4.09 -2.88
C ASN A 679 5.68 5.55 -2.54
N LEU A 680 6.69 6.40 -2.44
CA LEU A 680 6.52 7.74 -1.86
C LEU A 680 5.58 8.63 -2.69
N SER A 681 5.42 8.39 -4.00
CA SER A 681 4.40 9.10 -4.77
C SER A 681 2.98 8.63 -4.45
N HIS A 682 2.80 7.38 -4.03
CA HIS A 682 1.50 6.90 -3.54
C HIS A 682 1.17 7.51 -2.17
N ALA A 683 2.15 7.62 -1.28
CA ALA A 683 1.99 8.30 0.01
C ALA A 683 1.65 9.79 -0.17
N ASP A 684 2.40 10.50 -1.02
CA ASP A 684 2.16 11.90 -1.38
C ASP A 684 0.75 12.11 -1.97
N LEU A 685 0.28 11.16 -2.78
CA LEU A 685 -1.08 11.15 -3.33
C LEU A 685 -2.12 10.51 -2.39
N GLY A 686 -1.83 10.41 -1.10
CA GLY A 686 -2.82 10.17 -0.05
C GLY A 686 -2.80 8.80 0.64
N MET A 687 -1.94 7.86 0.26
CA MET A 687 -1.88 6.53 0.87
C MET A 687 -0.95 6.48 2.09
N ALA A 688 -1.30 7.29 3.08
CA ALA A 688 -0.66 7.37 4.37
C ALA A 688 -1.72 7.54 5.46
N LEU A 689 -1.43 7.06 6.67
CA LEU A 689 -2.24 7.31 7.86
C LEU A 689 -1.36 7.26 9.11
N HIS A 690 -1.97 7.55 10.26
CA HIS A 690 -1.30 7.48 11.54
C HIS A 690 -1.71 6.25 12.33
N LEU A 691 -0.76 5.69 13.07
CA LEU A 691 -0.97 4.87 14.25
C LEU A 691 -0.66 5.72 15.49
N ALA A 692 -1.60 5.84 16.43
CA ALA A 692 -1.46 6.66 17.62
C ALA A 692 -1.69 5.85 18.90
N TYR A 693 -0.86 6.09 19.91
CA TYR A 693 -1.06 5.55 21.25
C TYR A 693 -2.01 6.44 22.06
N ASP A 694 -2.95 5.83 22.79
CA ASP A 694 -3.85 6.52 23.73
C ASP A 694 -3.04 7.43 24.68
N GLY A 695 -3.42 8.71 24.74
CA GLY A 695 -2.78 9.70 25.61
C GLY A 695 -1.49 10.34 25.06
N VAL A 696 -0.99 9.93 23.89
CA VAL A 696 0.14 10.63 23.25
C VAL A 696 -0.36 11.79 22.40
N THR A 697 0.20 12.98 22.58
CA THR A 697 -0.21 14.20 21.87
C THR A 697 0.93 14.80 21.06
N SER A 698 0.58 15.52 19.98
CA SER A 698 1.56 16.29 19.20
C SER A 698 1.29 17.79 19.34
N PRO A 699 2.31 18.60 19.69
CA PRO A 699 2.21 20.06 19.60
C PRO A 699 2.45 20.56 18.17
N PHE A 700 2.82 19.67 17.24
CA PHE A 700 3.09 20.03 15.87
C PHE A 700 1.78 20.02 15.09
N HIS A 701 1.62 21.01 14.23
CA HIS A 701 0.41 21.18 13.44
C HIS A 701 0.80 21.40 11.99
N GLY A 702 0.58 20.39 11.16
CA GLY A 702 0.68 20.46 9.71
C GLY A 702 2.07 20.14 9.15
N ALA A 703 2.10 19.18 8.22
CA ALA A 703 3.11 19.06 7.16
C ALA A 703 2.57 18.35 5.89
N HIS A 704 1.24 18.26 5.75
CA HIS A 704 0.56 17.67 4.59
C HIS A 704 -0.67 18.53 4.28
N GLY A 705 -0.39 19.77 3.90
CA GLY A 705 -1.35 20.82 3.58
C GLY A 705 -0.61 21.92 2.83
N GLY A 706 -0.14 21.58 1.63
CA GLY A 706 0.42 22.52 0.65
C GLY A 706 -0.57 22.84 -0.46
#